data_AF-A0AA36GUC0-F1
#
_entry.id   AF-A0AA36GUC0-F1
#
_cell.length_a   1.000
_cell.length_b   1.000
_cell.length_c   1.000
_cell.angle_alpha   90.00
_cell.angle_beta   90.00
_cell.angle_gamma   90.00
#
_symmetry.space_group_name_H-M   'P 1'
#
loop_
_entity.id
_entity.type
_entity.pdbx_description
1 polymer ?
#
loop_
_entity_poly.entity_id
_entity_poly.type
_entity_poly.pdbx_seq_one_letter_code
_entity_poly.pdbx_strand_id
1 'polypeptide(L)'
;MVKVLAPTSLSSNETTKFFMVSFRIANPHVSMMASRKNTVDDALSSWIGVGDIKLKFVKNYSDLSPLRIKNAIHFAASTYSGPLALAFSSSATSWFIDIRMSGGEYLKRKLEVPDVCALEWTKGHRLVVVDRRGNASLYSALGERVSEFHFGNGIREVREVRVFPTTHDSGVAIVDDQSRIFVVNSVSEPVVWSMHSSSREHPSAWTVLQPKSQLTQVIVAHGTTFYTGCQGEQLSIMDTPFAESDGQYARMAVSWDHSMIALYHSSRLIQVVAADLTRQISRIQVPGEDAIYRFGWVGIDALFLQRTPLIVQFFNVHDENAHYGLHTEFVQIGVEPDGVKLYSDTGMEFVSPVSHDEKAVLGVASASDGALLYEAAQWLNTNKSHQSYEYIMQIRDLSLAIDQCISTAMSVWSSDMQKALLKAAHFGVAFSTGFDSSRFVRVMRELRVLNEVRRNRIGMPITCAQLHELGESCLINRLIDIGAYGTAAEICKWLRRDEQEGIDRVLLEWVRRTINEAASLPNKSELDMESLEEKIARKLLNYPHVSVADAAKRAIDAKLPKLARLLIKREKDDSKQVNVLLELGDIQEALARAAAAQRPQLMHQVVRHLMKEQKRADYELAIRKIPLAQCLYQDLVREESDRGSGKMMLALLEQASDFERQTMFHLDAVEKEINPGERLNCLRRAKEAAKNLGDKGIEELLSDMAAFAPGQSERGEDHMTIRDTVVEHADDAQKVAQFKHQAKLTDKQVWLWTIEGLAKKGKMEQLFDMAQKKSPVGYVPFIKACMKYHRQDECKKYFAKVHGYQDLIAAYMAMGNYVGAAKMAFDRHDRDMLQHVFMKSHGNKEAYSKVAQLVKSL
;
A
#
# COMPACT_ATOMS: atom_id res chain seq x y z
N MET A 1 24.19 -47.87 53.01
CA MET A 1 24.57 -49.20 53.55
C MET A 1 24.63 -50.20 52.40
N VAL A 2 25.48 -51.23 52.50
CA VAL A 2 25.69 -52.22 51.44
C VAL A 2 24.64 -53.33 51.52
N LYS A 3 24.15 -53.81 50.37
CA LYS A 3 23.78 -55.22 50.20
C LYS A 3 24.02 -55.70 48.77
N VAL A 4 25.15 -56.41 48.61
CA VAL A 4 25.45 -57.27 47.46
C VAL A 4 24.57 -58.52 47.53
N LEU A 5 24.15 -59.07 46.38
CA LEU A 5 24.02 -60.53 46.17
C LEU A 5 23.74 -60.86 44.69
N ALA A 6 24.73 -61.44 44.04
CA ALA A 6 24.57 -62.51 43.05
C ALA A 6 25.20 -63.78 43.68
N PRO A 7 24.87 -65.01 43.25
CA PRO A 7 25.71 -65.63 42.21
C PRO A 7 25.07 -66.74 41.34
N THR A 8 25.82 -67.19 40.31
CA THR A 8 25.90 -68.58 39.75
C THR A 8 24.66 -69.28 39.13
N SER A 9 24.79 -70.22 38.16
CA SER A 9 25.81 -70.51 37.11
C SER A 9 25.37 -71.71 36.24
N LEU A 10 26.02 -71.91 35.06
CA LEU A 10 26.17 -73.18 34.29
C LEU A 10 24.89 -73.81 33.67
N SER A 11 24.93 -74.58 32.57
CA SER A 11 26.01 -74.93 31.61
C SER A 11 25.49 -75.44 30.25
N SER A 12 26.27 -75.18 29.19
CA SER A 12 26.53 -76.02 27.99
C SER A 12 25.42 -76.85 27.32
N ASN A 13 25.32 -76.71 25.99
CA ASN A 13 25.49 -77.85 25.08
C ASN A 13 26.10 -77.38 23.74
N GLU A 14 27.01 -78.17 23.17
CA GLU A 14 27.74 -77.89 21.92
C GLU A 14 27.75 -79.13 21.00
N THR A 15 28.26 -78.95 19.77
CA THR A 15 28.40 -79.96 18.69
C THR A 15 27.07 -80.31 18.00
N THR A 16 27.01 -80.57 16.68
CA THR A 16 28.05 -81.10 15.78
C THR A 16 28.47 -80.15 14.63
N LYS A 17 29.62 -80.43 14.00
CA LYS A 17 30.25 -79.72 12.87
C LYS A 17 30.67 -80.74 11.78
N PHE A 18 31.28 -80.22 10.70
CA PHE A 18 31.93 -80.90 9.54
C PHE A 18 30.99 -81.15 8.34
N PHE A 19 31.36 -80.93 7.07
CA PHE A 19 32.62 -80.49 6.39
C PHE A 19 32.24 -79.87 4.98
N MET A 20 33.07 -79.25 4.12
CA MET A 20 34.53 -79.00 4.09
C MET A 20 34.94 -77.69 3.37
N VAL A 21 35.53 -76.75 4.12
CA VAL A 21 36.77 -75.97 3.83
C VAL A 21 37.18 -75.63 2.37
N SER A 22 37.38 -74.33 2.08
CA SER A 22 38.65 -73.79 1.53
C SER A 22 38.85 -72.27 1.65
N PHE A 23 40.00 -71.89 2.22
CA PHE A 23 40.74 -70.61 2.21
C PHE A 23 40.12 -69.27 2.64
N ARG A 24 40.92 -68.51 3.40
CA ARG A 24 40.71 -67.13 3.83
C ARG A 24 41.49 -66.17 2.91
N ILE A 25 40.92 -65.01 2.62
CA ILE A 25 41.65 -63.72 2.70
C ILE A 25 40.74 -62.76 3.48
N ALA A 26 41.28 -62.09 4.49
CA ALA A 26 40.52 -61.12 5.29
C ALA A 26 40.55 -59.74 4.62
N ASN A 27 39.39 -59.08 4.52
CA ASN A 27 39.26 -57.77 3.87
C ASN A 27 38.41 -56.83 4.77
N PRO A 28 38.94 -55.72 5.30
CA PRO A 28 38.28 -54.94 6.35
C PRO A 28 37.03 -54.15 5.90
N HIS A 29 36.76 -54.06 4.59
CA HIS A 29 35.66 -53.27 4.03
C HIS A 29 34.24 -53.71 4.47
N VAL A 30 34.06 -54.95 4.93
CA VAL A 30 32.72 -55.48 5.29
C VAL A 30 32.13 -54.78 6.52
N SER A 31 32.96 -54.34 7.47
CA SER A 31 32.48 -53.74 8.73
C SER A 31 31.80 -52.37 8.53
N MET A 32 32.34 -51.53 7.63
CA MET A 32 31.82 -50.18 7.39
C MET A 32 30.54 -50.12 6.55
N MET A 33 30.03 -51.25 6.05
CA MET A 33 28.68 -51.29 5.47
C MET A 33 27.58 -51.24 6.53
N ALA A 34 27.86 -51.55 7.80
CA ALA A 34 26.84 -51.59 8.85
C ALA A 34 26.23 -50.21 9.17
N SER A 35 27.04 -49.16 9.22
CA SER A 35 26.55 -47.78 9.48
C SER A 35 25.93 -47.11 8.24
N ARG A 36 26.10 -47.68 7.04
CA ARG A 36 25.50 -47.17 5.79
C ARG A 36 23.97 -47.37 5.75
N LYS A 37 23.46 -48.37 6.51
CA LYS A 37 22.11 -48.94 6.36
C LYS A 37 20.97 -48.29 7.15
N ASN A 38 21.23 -47.35 8.05
CA ASN A 38 20.19 -46.86 8.97
C ASN A 38 19.67 -45.44 8.65
N THR A 39 20.16 -44.80 7.59
CA THR A 39 19.76 -43.42 7.23
C THR A 39 19.67 -43.16 5.73
N VAL A 40 20.38 -43.94 4.91
CA VAL A 40 20.30 -43.86 3.44
C VAL A 40 19.33 -44.92 2.90
N ASP A 41 19.29 -46.13 3.46
CA ASP A 41 18.31 -47.16 3.09
C ASP A 41 16.87 -46.70 3.39
N ASP A 42 16.61 -45.94 4.46
CA ASP A 42 15.30 -45.32 4.75
C ASP A 42 14.87 -44.29 3.68
N ALA A 43 15.83 -43.61 3.04
CA ALA A 43 15.55 -42.70 1.94
C ALA A 43 15.35 -43.45 0.61
N LEU A 44 16.18 -44.46 0.35
CA LEU A 44 16.18 -45.25 -0.89
C LEU A 44 15.03 -46.26 -0.99
N SER A 45 14.60 -46.84 0.14
CA SER A 45 13.45 -47.75 0.20
C SER A 45 12.12 -47.08 -0.14
N SER A 46 12.10 -45.73 -0.16
CA SER A 46 10.95 -44.94 -0.62
C SER A 46 10.85 -44.76 -2.14
N TRP A 47 11.85 -45.20 -2.92
CA TRP A 47 11.90 -44.98 -4.37
C TRP A 47 11.45 -46.21 -5.16
N ILE A 48 10.46 -46.02 -6.03
CA ILE A 48 9.88 -47.08 -6.88
C ILE A 48 10.06 -46.70 -8.35
N GLY A 49 10.62 -47.62 -9.15
CA GLY A 49 10.79 -47.43 -10.59
C GLY A 49 9.50 -47.69 -11.36
N VAL A 50 9.17 -46.81 -12.29
CA VAL A 50 8.04 -46.94 -13.24
C VAL A 50 8.59 -46.60 -14.62
N GLY A 51 9.28 -47.57 -15.24
CA GLY A 51 10.09 -47.33 -16.44
C GLY A 51 11.40 -46.60 -16.07
N ASP A 52 11.71 -45.53 -16.78
CA ASP A 52 12.84 -44.61 -16.53
C ASP A 52 12.56 -43.58 -15.40
N ILE A 53 11.27 -43.32 -15.14
CA ILE A 53 10.81 -42.52 -14.01
C ILE A 53 11.02 -43.29 -12.71
N LYS A 54 11.37 -42.55 -11.65
CA LYS A 54 11.31 -43.04 -10.27
C LYS A 54 10.32 -42.18 -9.51
N LEU A 55 9.36 -42.78 -8.83
CA LEU A 55 8.46 -42.14 -7.90
C LEU A 55 9.00 -42.30 -6.48
N LYS A 56 8.82 -41.28 -5.63
CA LYS A 56 9.32 -41.24 -4.25
C LYS A 56 8.16 -40.99 -3.29
N PHE A 57 8.05 -41.86 -2.29
CA PHE A 57 6.95 -41.91 -1.33
C PHE A 57 7.38 -41.30 0.01
N VAL A 58 6.94 -40.07 0.30
CA VAL A 58 7.33 -39.33 1.51
C VAL A 58 6.18 -39.26 2.50
N LYS A 59 6.28 -40.00 3.60
CA LYS A 59 5.36 -39.87 4.74
C LYS A 59 5.56 -38.50 5.39
N ASN A 60 4.62 -37.58 5.15
CA ASN A 60 4.70 -36.21 5.67
C ASN A 60 4.23 -36.19 7.14
N TYR A 61 3.19 -36.96 7.45
CA TYR A 61 2.61 -37.08 8.78
C TYR A 61 2.19 -38.54 9.05
N SER A 62 2.56 -39.05 10.22
CA SER A 62 2.05 -40.30 10.79
C SER A 62 1.33 -40.02 12.11
N ASP A 63 0.61 -41.02 12.62
CA ASP A 63 0.06 -41.06 13.98
C ASP A 63 -0.85 -39.86 14.34
N LEU A 64 -1.54 -39.32 13.33
CA LEU A 64 -2.45 -38.19 13.47
C LEU A 64 -3.73 -38.59 14.21
N SER A 65 -4.31 -37.61 14.93
CA SER A 65 -5.64 -37.77 15.53
C SER A 65 -6.69 -38.05 14.43
N PRO A 66 -7.64 -38.99 14.62
CA PRO A 66 -8.52 -39.47 13.56
C PRO A 66 -9.20 -38.38 12.72
N LEU A 67 -8.77 -38.28 11.45
CA LEU A 67 -9.25 -37.30 10.49
C LEU A 67 -10.71 -37.57 10.07
N ARG A 68 -11.19 -38.83 10.20
CA ARG A 68 -12.54 -39.29 9.81
C ARG A 68 -12.84 -39.15 8.32
N ILE A 69 -11.79 -39.27 7.50
CA ILE A 69 -11.86 -39.15 6.04
C ILE A 69 -12.73 -40.25 5.45
N LYS A 70 -12.70 -41.47 6.01
CA LYS A 70 -13.59 -42.58 5.59
C LYS A 70 -15.08 -42.32 5.80
N ASN A 71 -15.45 -41.35 6.63
CA ASN A 71 -16.84 -41.02 6.95
C ASN A 71 -17.32 -39.74 6.26
N ALA A 72 -16.44 -39.02 5.55
CA ALA A 72 -16.80 -37.81 4.82
C ALA A 72 -17.41 -38.16 3.46
N ILE A 73 -18.50 -37.50 3.09
CA ILE A 73 -19.20 -37.74 1.81
C ILE A 73 -18.53 -36.93 0.69
N HIS A 74 -18.13 -35.70 0.99
CA HIS A 74 -17.24 -34.91 0.12
C HIS A 74 -15.94 -34.58 0.86
N PHE A 75 -14.83 -34.68 0.13
CA PHE A 75 -13.48 -34.40 0.58
C PHE A 75 -12.85 -33.37 -0.37
N ALA A 76 -12.28 -32.30 0.18
CA ALA A 76 -11.56 -31.29 -0.58
C ALA A 76 -10.20 -31.00 0.08
N ALA A 77 -9.12 -31.11 -0.69
CA ALA A 77 -7.78 -30.67 -0.26
C ALA A 77 -7.39 -29.38 -0.99
N SER A 78 -6.86 -28.39 -0.26
CA SER A 78 -6.35 -27.17 -0.87
C SER A 78 -4.99 -27.38 -1.52
N THR A 79 -4.91 -27.09 -2.82
CA THR A 79 -3.67 -27.01 -3.60
C THR A 79 -2.62 -26.12 -2.92
N TYR A 80 -1.35 -26.39 -3.18
CA TYR A 80 -0.17 -25.88 -2.46
C TYR A 80 -0.26 -26.07 -0.94
N SER A 81 -0.67 -27.26 -0.49
CA SER A 81 -0.61 -27.68 0.92
C SER A 81 -1.43 -26.86 1.92
N GLY A 82 -2.63 -26.43 1.53
CA GLY A 82 -3.54 -25.75 2.44
C GLY A 82 -4.35 -26.70 3.34
N PRO A 83 -5.45 -26.22 3.93
CA PRO A 83 -6.38 -27.04 4.70
C PRO A 83 -7.13 -28.08 3.86
N LEU A 84 -7.71 -29.03 4.58
CA LEU A 84 -8.69 -30.01 4.15
C LEU A 84 -10.08 -29.56 4.60
N ALA A 85 -11.10 -29.80 3.78
CA ALA A 85 -12.50 -29.66 4.15
C ALA A 85 -13.21 -31.01 3.98
N LEU A 86 -13.99 -31.38 5.00
CA LEU A 86 -14.68 -32.67 5.10
C LEU A 86 -16.18 -32.40 5.33
N ALA A 87 -17.03 -32.73 4.35
CA ALA A 87 -18.48 -32.56 4.48
C ALA A 87 -19.16 -33.85 4.97
N PHE A 88 -20.05 -33.68 5.94
CA PHE A 88 -20.87 -34.73 6.52
C PHE A 88 -22.34 -34.30 6.47
N SER A 89 -23.23 -35.19 6.04
CA SER A 89 -24.69 -34.97 6.10
C SER A 89 -25.19 -35.22 7.53
N SER A 90 -26.01 -34.31 8.06
CA SER A 90 -26.84 -34.57 9.27
C SER A 90 -28.29 -34.92 8.92
N SER A 91 -28.76 -34.46 7.75
CA SER A 91 -30.05 -34.82 7.16
C SER A 91 -29.99 -34.60 5.64
N ALA A 92 -31.05 -34.97 4.91
CA ALA A 92 -31.10 -34.85 3.45
C ALA A 92 -30.83 -33.44 2.88
N THR A 93 -30.99 -32.38 3.69
CA THR A 93 -30.79 -30.98 3.28
C THR A 93 -29.88 -30.18 4.20
N SER A 94 -29.44 -30.74 5.33
CA SER A 94 -28.55 -30.08 6.30
C SER A 94 -27.23 -30.83 6.39
N TRP A 95 -26.15 -30.08 6.23
CA TRP A 95 -24.79 -30.59 6.19
C TRP A 95 -23.91 -29.80 7.17
N PHE A 96 -22.79 -30.40 7.58
CA PHE A 96 -21.75 -29.71 8.31
C PHE A 96 -20.37 -30.03 7.76
N ILE A 97 -19.52 -29.01 7.68
CA ILE A 97 -18.14 -29.12 7.22
C ILE A 97 -17.19 -28.96 8.42
N ASP A 98 -16.24 -29.88 8.57
CA ASP A 98 -15.04 -29.64 9.37
C ASP A 98 -13.92 -29.13 8.46
N ILE A 99 -13.21 -28.06 8.86
CA ILE A 99 -12.01 -27.55 8.20
C ILE A 99 -10.81 -27.81 9.10
N ARG A 100 -9.78 -28.48 8.56
CA ARG A 100 -8.60 -28.95 9.31
C ARG A 100 -7.33 -28.75 8.50
N MET A 101 -6.17 -28.62 9.15
CA MET A 101 -4.88 -28.68 8.46
C MET A 101 -4.48 -30.12 8.15
N SER A 102 -3.57 -30.33 7.19
CA SER A 102 -3.08 -31.68 6.86
C SER A 102 -2.33 -32.35 8.03
N GLY A 103 -1.84 -31.55 9.00
CA GLY A 103 -1.28 -32.01 10.27
C GLY A 103 -2.31 -32.35 11.37
N GLY A 104 -3.61 -32.34 11.06
CA GLY A 104 -4.71 -32.78 11.95
C GLY A 104 -5.38 -31.69 12.81
N GLU A 105 -4.75 -30.54 12.98
CA GLU A 105 -5.33 -29.41 13.73
C GLU A 105 -6.62 -28.88 13.09
N TYR A 106 -7.59 -28.45 13.91
CA TYR A 106 -8.88 -27.95 13.44
C TYR A 106 -8.86 -26.41 13.30
N LEU A 107 -9.18 -25.91 12.11
CA LEU A 107 -9.47 -24.49 11.89
C LEU A 107 -10.93 -24.16 12.20
N LYS A 108 -11.86 -25.04 11.79
CA LYS A 108 -13.30 -24.93 12.07
C LYS A 108 -13.90 -26.31 12.33
N ARG A 109 -14.77 -26.39 13.33
CA ARG A 109 -15.63 -27.56 13.59
C ARG A 109 -17.07 -27.21 13.24
N LYS A 110 -17.79 -28.15 12.63
CA LYS A 110 -19.23 -28.04 12.32
C LYS A 110 -19.64 -26.69 11.74
N LEU A 111 -19.06 -26.30 10.60
CA LEU A 111 -19.60 -25.22 9.78
C LEU A 111 -20.90 -25.72 9.13
N GLU A 112 -22.04 -25.29 9.66
CA GLU A 112 -23.37 -25.66 9.14
C GLU A 112 -23.61 -25.00 7.77
N VAL A 113 -24.03 -25.79 6.79
CA VAL A 113 -24.26 -25.37 5.40
C VAL A 113 -25.48 -26.09 4.80
N PRO A 114 -26.24 -25.43 3.89
CA PRO A 114 -27.33 -26.06 3.16
C PRO A 114 -26.83 -27.03 2.09
N ASP A 115 -27.67 -28.03 1.81
CA ASP A 115 -27.56 -29.10 0.79
C ASP A 115 -26.35 -29.11 -0.17
N VAL A 116 -25.21 -29.62 0.32
CA VAL A 116 -23.94 -29.63 -0.43
C VAL A 116 -24.01 -30.60 -1.62
N CYS A 117 -23.74 -30.08 -2.81
CA CYS A 117 -23.49 -30.85 -4.03
C CYS A 117 -22.00 -31.07 -4.27
N ALA A 118 -21.19 -30.03 -4.07
CA ALA A 118 -19.75 -30.07 -4.28
C ALA A 118 -18.99 -29.14 -3.33
N LEU A 119 -17.72 -29.48 -3.12
CA LEU A 119 -16.83 -28.85 -2.15
C LEU A 119 -15.41 -28.87 -2.72
N GLU A 120 -14.84 -27.70 -3.03
CA GLU A 120 -13.47 -27.58 -3.56
C GLU A 120 -12.78 -26.29 -3.10
N TRP A 121 -11.45 -26.26 -3.10
CA TRP A 121 -10.65 -25.11 -2.67
C TRP A 121 -10.08 -24.33 -3.85
N THR A 122 -10.09 -23.00 -3.77
CA THR A 122 -9.45 -22.15 -4.77
C THR A 122 -7.96 -21.97 -4.54
N LYS A 123 -7.22 -21.62 -5.60
CA LYS A 123 -5.82 -21.16 -5.54
C LYS A 123 -5.64 -20.03 -4.52
N GLY A 124 -6.62 -19.11 -4.47
CA GLY A 124 -6.76 -18.02 -3.51
C GLY A 124 -7.14 -18.42 -2.08
N HIS A 125 -7.09 -19.72 -1.73
CA HIS A 125 -7.24 -20.22 -0.37
C HIS A 125 -8.61 -19.88 0.26
N ARG A 126 -9.66 -20.01 -0.57
CA ARG A 126 -11.07 -19.93 -0.17
C ARG A 126 -11.75 -21.26 -0.47
N LEU A 127 -12.70 -21.64 0.38
CA LEU A 127 -13.49 -22.85 0.23
C LEU A 127 -14.76 -22.53 -0.55
N VAL A 128 -14.96 -23.15 -1.70
CA VAL A 128 -16.19 -23.08 -2.48
C VAL A 128 -17.12 -24.20 -2.00
N VAL A 129 -18.32 -23.83 -1.58
CA VAL A 129 -19.41 -24.77 -1.30
C VAL A 129 -20.51 -24.51 -2.34
N VAL A 130 -20.83 -25.52 -3.15
CA VAL A 130 -21.90 -25.43 -4.16
C VAL A 130 -23.10 -26.26 -3.72
N ASP A 131 -24.24 -25.59 -3.61
CA ASP A 131 -25.59 -26.14 -3.37
C ASP A 131 -26.09 -26.86 -4.64
N ARG A 132 -26.88 -27.94 -4.49
CA ARG A 132 -27.59 -28.60 -5.62
C ARG A 132 -28.40 -27.63 -6.47
N ARG A 133 -28.83 -26.49 -5.93
CA ARG A 133 -29.57 -25.43 -6.64
C ARG A 133 -28.68 -24.45 -7.43
N GLY A 134 -27.36 -24.61 -7.42
CA GLY A 134 -26.42 -23.71 -8.10
C GLY A 134 -26.13 -22.41 -7.34
N ASN A 135 -26.32 -22.38 -6.02
CA ASN A 135 -25.75 -21.34 -5.15
C ASN A 135 -24.31 -21.70 -4.81
N ALA A 136 -23.38 -20.75 -4.94
CA ALA A 136 -21.98 -20.91 -4.56
C ALA A 136 -21.64 -19.96 -3.41
N SER A 137 -21.40 -20.50 -2.22
CA SER A 137 -20.94 -19.75 -1.05
C SER A 137 -19.42 -19.91 -0.89
N LEU A 138 -18.70 -18.79 -0.69
CA LEU A 138 -17.28 -18.79 -0.41
C LEU A 138 -17.01 -18.62 1.08
N TYR A 139 -16.12 -19.43 1.63
CA TYR A 139 -15.69 -19.35 3.04
C TYR A 139 -14.18 -19.12 3.16
N SER A 140 -13.76 -18.43 4.23
CA SER A 140 -12.36 -18.35 4.65
C SER A 140 -11.86 -19.69 5.19
N ALA A 141 -10.55 -19.87 5.32
CA ALA A 141 -9.96 -21.07 5.93
C ALA A 141 -10.43 -21.30 7.38
N LEU A 142 -10.90 -20.26 8.08
CA LEU A 142 -11.46 -20.32 9.44
C LEU A 142 -13.02 -20.43 9.45
N GLY A 143 -13.63 -20.64 8.27
CA GLY A 143 -15.07 -20.89 8.13
C GLY A 143 -15.96 -19.66 8.32
N GLU A 144 -15.47 -18.47 7.95
CA GLU A 144 -16.29 -17.25 7.86
C GLU A 144 -16.79 -17.10 6.41
N ARG A 145 -18.08 -16.82 6.20
CA ARG A 145 -18.62 -16.62 4.86
C ARG A 145 -18.16 -15.26 4.30
N VAL A 146 -17.48 -15.28 3.17
CA VAL A 146 -16.84 -14.11 2.53
C VAL A 146 -17.77 -13.48 1.50
N SER A 147 -18.34 -14.30 0.61
CA SER A 147 -19.28 -13.88 -0.43
C SER A 147 -20.16 -15.06 -0.84
N GLU A 148 -21.19 -14.78 -1.65
CA GLU A 148 -22.16 -15.74 -2.16
C GLU A 148 -22.60 -15.27 -3.56
N PHE A 149 -22.65 -16.18 -4.53
CA PHE A 149 -23.14 -15.91 -5.88
C PHE A 149 -23.98 -17.09 -6.40
N HIS A 150 -24.73 -16.89 -7.48
CA HIS A 150 -25.64 -17.87 -8.04
C HIS A 150 -25.47 -17.99 -9.55
N PHE A 151 -25.40 -19.21 -10.07
CA PHE A 151 -25.20 -19.48 -11.50
C PHE A 151 -26.45 -19.22 -12.37
N GLY A 152 -27.65 -19.11 -11.77
CA GLY A 152 -28.83 -18.59 -12.45
C GLY A 152 -30.13 -19.33 -12.13
N ASN A 153 -31.23 -18.57 -12.04
CA ASN A 153 -32.55 -19.00 -11.54
C ASN A 153 -33.23 -20.14 -12.33
N GLY A 154 -32.62 -20.63 -13.42
CA GLY A 154 -33.13 -21.70 -14.27
C GLY A 154 -32.58 -23.10 -13.98
N ILE A 155 -31.65 -23.24 -13.02
CA ILE A 155 -31.04 -24.51 -12.62
C ILE A 155 -31.99 -25.26 -11.68
N ARG A 156 -32.19 -26.58 -11.91
CA ARG A 156 -32.99 -27.43 -11.01
C ARG A 156 -32.11 -28.28 -10.11
N GLU A 157 -31.12 -28.93 -10.70
CA GLU A 157 -30.14 -29.77 -10.00
C GLU A 157 -28.78 -29.66 -10.69
N VAL A 158 -27.73 -29.40 -9.92
CA VAL A 158 -26.33 -29.45 -10.37
C VAL A 158 -25.86 -30.90 -10.39
N ARG A 159 -25.25 -31.33 -11.50
CA ARG A 159 -24.81 -32.71 -11.75
C ARG A 159 -23.33 -32.94 -11.46
N GLU A 160 -22.47 -32.10 -12.03
CA GLU A 160 -21.03 -32.10 -11.75
C GLU A 160 -20.52 -30.65 -11.63
N VAL A 161 -19.44 -30.48 -10.86
CA VAL A 161 -18.78 -29.19 -10.58
C VAL A 161 -17.28 -29.38 -10.78
N ARG A 162 -16.60 -28.35 -11.27
CA ARG A 162 -15.13 -28.27 -11.31
C ARG A 162 -14.66 -26.86 -10.98
N VAL A 163 -13.80 -26.72 -9.98
CA VAL A 163 -12.95 -25.55 -9.77
C VAL A 163 -11.68 -25.72 -10.60
N PHE A 164 -11.28 -24.67 -11.33
CA PHE A 164 -10.08 -24.67 -12.15
C PHE A 164 -9.21 -23.43 -11.85
N PRO A 165 -7.87 -23.54 -11.86
CA PRO A 165 -7.01 -22.38 -11.66
C PRO A 165 -7.14 -21.42 -12.85
N THR A 166 -7.09 -20.11 -12.58
CA THR A 166 -6.98 -19.08 -13.61
C THR A 166 -5.72 -18.25 -13.39
N THR A 167 -5.43 -17.28 -14.26
CA THR A 167 -4.18 -16.50 -14.21
C THR A 167 -4.00 -15.73 -12.89
N HIS A 168 -5.10 -15.27 -12.29
CA HIS A 168 -5.09 -14.44 -11.07
C HIS A 168 -5.92 -14.99 -9.90
N ASP A 169 -6.81 -15.97 -10.12
CA ASP A 169 -7.75 -16.49 -9.12
C ASP A 169 -8.03 -17.99 -9.37
N SER A 170 -9.25 -18.44 -9.15
CA SER A 170 -9.78 -19.70 -9.68
C SER A 170 -11.20 -19.46 -10.22
N GLY A 171 -11.52 -20.15 -11.30
CA GLY A 171 -12.86 -20.22 -11.85
C GLY A 171 -13.62 -21.43 -11.31
N VAL A 172 -14.95 -21.40 -11.49
CA VAL A 172 -15.85 -22.49 -11.13
C VAL A 172 -16.78 -22.74 -12.31
N ALA A 173 -16.85 -23.98 -12.76
CA ALA A 173 -17.78 -24.43 -13.77
C ALA A 173 -18.73 -25.48 -13.19
N ILE A 174 -19.98 -25.47 -13.64
CA ILE A 174 -21.01 -26.44 -13.28
C ILE A 174 -21.72 -26.97 -14.52
N VAL A 175 -22.22 -28.20 -14.45
CA VAL A 175 -23.12 -28.81 -15.43
C VAL A 175 -24.43 -29.14 -14.73
N ASP A 176 -25.56 -28.80 -15.34
CA ASP A 176 -26.90 -29.02 -14.76
C ASP A 176 -27.63 -30.26 -15.30
N ASP A 177 -28.87 -30.46 -14.85
CA ASP A 177 -29.78 -31.52 -15.29
C ASP A 177 -30.05 -31.54 -16.81
N GLN A 178 -29.82 -30.42 -17.50
CA GLN A 178 -30.15 -30.18 -18.91
C GLN A 178 -28.90 -30.12 -19.82
N SER A 179 -27.74 -30.56 -19.33
CA SER A 179 -26.45 -30.49 -20.05
C SER A 179 -26.05 -29.06 -20.46
N ARG A 180 -26.54 -28.04 -19.73
CA ARG A 180 -26.09 -26.65 -19.86
C ARG A 180 -24.88 -26.46 -18.96
N ILE A 181 -23.86 -25.79 -19.48
CA ILE A 181 -22.61 -25.53 -18.75
C ILE A 181 -22.61 -24.06 -18.35
N PHE A 182 -22.49 -23.78 -17.05
CA PHE A 182 -22.33 -22.42 -16.54
C PHE A 182 -20.93 -22.26 -15.98
N VAL A 183 -20.26 -21.16 -16.29
CA VAL A 183 -18.86 -20.92 -15.96
C VAL A 183 -18.69 -19.51 -15.37
N VAL A 184 -17.82 -19.42 -14.36
CA VAL A 184 -17.34 -18.20 -13.74
C VAL A 184 -15.81 -18.25 -13.74
N ASN A 185 -15.14 -17.19 -14.22
CA ASN A 185 -13.68 -17.20 -14.38
C ASN A 185 -12.91 -16.76 -13.12
N SER A 186 -13.58 -16.07 -12.20
CA SER A 186 -13.04 -15.63 -10.91
C SER A 186 -14.14 -15.74 -9.85
N VAL A 187 -13.85 -16.41 -8.74
CA VAL A 187 -14.74 -16.42 -7.58
C VAL A 187 -14.81 -15.06 -6.87
N SER A 188 -13.76 -14.23 -7.02
CA SER A 188 -13.66 -12.90 -6.42
C SER A 188 -14.55 -11.88 -7.14
N GLU A 189 -14.61 -11.95 -8.47
CA GLU A 189 -15.48 -11.12 -9.32
C GLU A 189 -16.38 -12.02 -10.19
N PRO A 190 -17.48 -12.57 -9.63
CA PRO A 190 -18.24 -13.65 -10.26
C PRO A 190 -19.12 -13.16 -11.42
N VAL A 191 -18.55 -13.17 -12.63
CA VAL A 191 -19.28 -12.99 -13.89
C VAL A 191 -19.65 -14.36 -14.46
N VAL A 192 -20.94 -14.71 -14.40
CA VAL A 192 -21.48 -15.96 -14.94
C VAL A 192 -21.72 -15.84 -16.45
N TRP A 193 -21.27 -16.83 -17.21
CA TRP A 193 -21.62 -17.04 -18.62
C TRP A 193 -21.99 -18.52 -18.85
N SER A 194 -22.67 -18.82 -19.95
CA SER A 194 -23.25 -20.16 -20.17
C SER A 194 -23.14 -20.66 -21.61
N MET A 195 -22.90 -21.96 -21.76
CA MET A 195 -22.84 -22.69 -23.03
C MET A 195 -23.92 -23.77 -23.07
N HIS A 196 -24.31 -24.20 -24.27
CA HIS A 196 -25.25 -25.30 -24.45
C HIS A 196 -24.63 -26.38 -25.33
N SER A 197 -24.78 -27.64 -24.93
CA SER A 197 -24.50 -28.78 -25.82
C SER A 197 -25.53 -28.82 -26.95
N SER A 198 -25.10 -29.23 -28.14
CA SER A 198 -26.00 -29.58 -29.24
C SER A 198 -26.64 -30.97 -29.04
N SER A 199 -26.02 -31.82 -28.21
CA SER A 199 -26.63 -33.07 -27.73
C SER A 199 -27.57 -32.81 -26.56
N ARG A 200 -28.61 -33.64 -26.45
CA ARG A 200 -29.50 -33.71 -25.27
C ARG A 200 -29.03 -34.74 -24.23
N GLU A 201 -28.02 -35.52 -24.56
CA GLU A 201 -27.43 -36.49 -23.64
C GLU A 201 -26.44 -35.80 -22.70
N HIS A 202 -26.19 -36.39 -21.54
CA HIS A 202 -25.20 -35.87 -20.60
C HIS A 202 -23.77 -36.15 -21.10
N PRO A 203 -22.81 -35.23 -20.87
CA PRO A 203 -21.44 -35.44 -21.30
C PRO A 203 -20.80 -36.64 -20.58
N SER A 204 -20.18 -37.55 -21.33
CA SER A 204 -19.54 -38.75 -20.76
C SER A 204 -18.26 -38.40 -20.02
N ALA A 205 -17.57 -37.35 -20.47
CA ALA A 205 -16.53 -36.66 -19.70
C ALA A 205 -16.42 -35.20 -20.17
N TRP A 206 -15.99 -34.31 -19.28
CA TRP A 206 -15.74 -32.90 -19.61
C TRP A 206 -14.61 -32.34 -18.74
N THR A 207 -14.00 -31.24 -19.19
CA THR A 207 -13.03 -30.47 -18.42
C THR A 207 -13.04 -28.99 -18.84
N VAL A 208 -12.44 -28.14 -18.01
CA VAL A 208 -12.24 -26.71 -18.30
C VAL A 208 -10.77 -26.39 -18.11
N LEU A 209 -10.22 -25.56 -18.99
CA LEU A 209 -8.83 -25.09 -18.92
C LEU A 209 -8.75 -23.62 -19.35
N GLN A 210 -7.78 -22.89 -18.81
CA GLN A 210 -7.45 -21.55 -19.25
C GLN A 210 -5.93 -21.44 -19.43
N PRO A 211 -5.42 -21.65 -20.65
CA PRO A 211 -4.00 -21.46 -20.95
C PRO A 211 -3.59 -20.01 -20.69
N LYS A 212 -2.30 -19.81 -20.36
CA LYS A 212 -1.78 -18.48 -20.03
C LYS A 212 -2.00 -17.53 -21.22
N SER A 213 -2.68 -16.42 -20.96
CA SER A 213 -3.08 -15.39 -21.95
C SER A 213 -4.13 -15.83 -22.98
N GLN A 214 -4.89 -16.89 -22.73
CA GLN A 214 -6.05 -17.28 -23.55
C GLN A 214 -7.38 -17.16 -22.79
N LEU A 215 -8.49 -17.23 -23.52
CA LEU A 215 -9.84 -17.32 -22.94
C LEU A 215 -10.02 -18.67 -22.24
N THR A 216 -10.96 -18.73 -21.29
CA THR A 216 -11.40 -19.99 -20.70
C THR A 216 -12.06 -20.85 -21.77
N GLN A 217 -11.53 -22.07 -21.95
CA GLN A 217 -11.98 -23.04 -22.93
C GLN A 217 -12.61 -24.23 -22.20
N VAL A 218 -13.80 -24.64 -22.67
CA VAL A 218 -14.48 -25.85 -22.21
C VAL A 218 -14.27 -26.96 -23.23
N ILE A 219 -14.01 -28.18 -22.75
CA ILE A 219 -13.86 -29.38 -23.57
C ILE A 219 -14.83 -30.44 -23.05
N VAL A 220 -15.60 -31.04 -23.96
CA VAL A 220 -16.71 -31.94 -23.65
C VAL A 220 -16.67 -33.15 -24.60
N ALA A 221 -16.70 -34.37 -24.07
CA ALA A 221 -16.93 -35.58 -24.85
C ALA A 221 -18.37 -36.07 -24.67
N HIS A 222 -19.00 -36.46 -25.78
CA HIS A 222 -20.21 -37.26 -25.81
C HIS A 222 -19.88 -38.57 -26.52
N GLY A 223 -19.71 -39.65 -25.75
CA GLY A 223 -19.24 -40.93 -26.25
C GLY A 223 -17.80 -40.84 -26.76
N THR A 224 -17.63 -40.91 -28.07
CA THR A 224 -16.36 -40.79 -28.80
C THR A 224 -16.13 -39.40 -29.42
N THR A 225 -17.15 -38.54 -29.45
CA THR A 225 -17.10 -37.24 -30.14
C THR A 225 -16.73 -36.09 -29.19
N PHE A 226 -15.77 -35.26 -29.59
CA PHE A 226 -15.27 -34.13 -28.82
C PHE A 226 -15.85 -32.79 -29.31
N TYR A 227 -16.17 -31.94 -28.34
CA TYR A 227 -16.69 -30.59 -28.55
C TYR A 227 -15.85 -29.60 -27.75
N THR A 228 -15.64 -28.40 -28.30
CA THR A 228 -14.98 -27.31 -27.58
C THR A 228 -15.56 -25.94 -27.93
N GLY A 229 -15.41 -24.99 -27.02
CA GLY A 229 -15.75 -23.59 -27.24
C GLY A 229 -15.10 -22.68 -26.20
N CYS A 230 -14.83 -21.44 -26.58
CA CYS A 230 -14.30 -20.41 -25.68
C CYS A 230 -15.42 -19.55 -25.07
N GLN A 231 -15.06 -18.72 -24.09
CA GLN A 231 -15.95 -17.70 -23.54
C GLN A 231 -16.52 -16.79 -24.64
N GLY A 232 -17.86 -16.80 -24.79
CA GLY A 232 -18.59 -16.03 -25.80
C GLY A 232 -18.99 -16.82 -27.05
N GLU A 233 -18.46 -18.03 -27.21
CA GLU A 233 -18.80 -18.96 -28.30
C GLU A 233 -19.76 -20.06 -27.81
N GLN A 234 -20.28 -20.87 -28.73
CA GLN A 234 -21.00 -22.11 -28.41
C GLN A 234 -20.12 -23.33 -28.70
N LEU A 235 -20.49 -24.48 -28.14
CA LEU A 235 -19.73 -25.72 -28.33
C LEU A 235 -19.75 -26.18 -29.80
N SER A 236 -18.56 -26.20 -30.40
CA SER A 236 -18.28 -26.66 -31.77
C SER A 236 -17.68 -28.07 -31.77
N ILE A 237 -17.93 -28.86 -32.82
CA ILE A 237 -17.32 -30.20 -32.96
C ILE A 237 -15.85 -30.04 -33.35
N MET A 238 -14.97 -30.81 -32.72
CA MET A 238 -13.54 -30.82 -32.99
C MET A 238 -13.13 -32.08 -33.74
N ASP A 239 -12.29 -31.94 -34.77
CA ASP A 239 -11.70 -33.09 -35.46
C ASP A 239 -10.59 -33.69 -34.59
N THR A 240 -10.78 -34.92 -34.15
CA THR A 240 -9.91 -35.62 -33.20
C THR A 240 -9.45 -36.95 -33.80
N PRO A 241 -8.37 -36.95 -34.61
CA PRO A 241 -7.95 -38.12 -35.39
C PRO A 241 -7.38 -39.28 -34.55
N PHE A 242 -7.26 -39.10 -33.24
CA PHE A 242 -6.89 -40.13 -32.26
C PHE A 242 -8.10 -40.84 -31.63
N ALA A 243 -9.33 -40.37 -31.89
CA ALA A 243 -10.51 -40.83 -31.18
C ALA A 243 -10.84 -42.30 -31.50
N GLU A 244 -11.00 -43.12 -30.46
CA GLU A 244 -11.42 -44.51 -30.60
C GLU A 244 -12.86 -44.61 -31.09
N SER A 245 -13.15 -45.61 -31.92
CA SER A 245 -14.47 -45.76 -32.57
C SER A 245 -15.50 -46.55 -31.75
N ASP A 246 -15.05 -47.35 -30.78
CA ASP A 246 -15.89 -48.29 -30.02
C ASP A 246 -15.71 -48.10 -28.51
N GLY A 247 -16.63 -47.35 -27.89
CA GLY A 247 -16.65 -47.07 -26.47
C GLY A 247 -17.10 -45.66 -26.11
N GLN A 248 -16.61 -45.15 -24.97
CA GLN A 248 -16.80 -43.76 -24.55
C GLN A 248 -15.61 -43.26 -23.71
N TYR A 249 -15.31 -41.97 -23.83
CA TYR A 249 -14.40 -41.27 -22.92
C TYR A 249 -15.12 -40.96 -21.61
N ALA A 250 -14.63 -41.54 -20.52
CA ALA A 250 -15.32 -41.55 -19.21
C ALA A 250 -14.68 -40.59 -18.18
N ARG A 251 -13.39 -40.23 -18.34
CA ARG A 251 -12.73 -39.19 -17.53
C ARG A 251 -11.69 -38.42 -18.35
N MET A 252 -11.51 -37.14 -18.01
CA MET A 252 -10.46 -36.25 -18.51
C MET A 252 -9.73 -35.63 -17.31
N ALA A 253 -8.42 -35.41 -17.45
CA ALA A 253 -7.59 -34.67 -16.51
C ALA A 253 -6.55 -33.81 -17.27
N VAL A 254 -6.53 -32.50 -17.03
CA VAL A 254 -5.57 -31.57 -17.65
C VAL A 254 -4.27 -31.58 -16.85
N SER A 255 -3.11 -31.46 -17.51
CA SER A 255 -1.83 -31.28 -16.85
C SER A 255 -1.74 -29.91 -16.17
N TRP A 256 -0.89 -29.77 -15.14
CA TRP A 256 -0.83 -28.54 -14.33
C TRP A 256 -0.32 -27.32 -15.11
N ASP A 257 0.51 -27.54 -16.13
CA ASP A 257 1.02 -26.51 -17.04
C ASP A 257 0.05 -26.16 -18.18
N HIS A 258 -1.08 -26.88 -18.30
CA HIS A 258 -2.06 -26.82 -19.38
C HIS A 258 -1.54 -27.17 -20.78
N SER A 259 -0.45 -27.94 -20.90
CA SER A 259 0.08 -28.39 -22.20
C SER A 259 -0.56 -29.69 -22.71
N MET A 260 -1.03 -30.55 -21.81
CA MET A 260 -1.53 -31.89 -22.11
C MET A 260 -2.87 -32.18 -21.42
N ILE A 261 -3.62 -33.12 -22.00
CA ILE A 261 -4.82 -33.72 -21.39
C ILE A 261 -4.63 -35.24 -21.41
N ALA A 262 -4.85 -35.86 -20.26
CA ALA A 262 -4.98 -37.30 -20.16
C ALA A 262 -6.46 -37.67 -20.25
N LEU A 263 -6.77 -38.61 -21.14
CA LEU A 263 -8.12 -39.08 -21.44
C LEU A 263 -8.19 -40.57 -21.08
N TYR A 264 -9.21 -40.98 -20.31
CA TYR A 264 -9.51 -42.40 -20.11
C TYR A 264 -10.72 -42.83 -20.94
N HIS A 265 -10.53 -43.90 -21.69
CA HIS A 265 -11.52 -44.51 -22.57
C HIS A 265 -11.97 -45.88 -22.06
N SER A 266 -13.25 -46.21 -22.22
CA SER A 266 -13.89 -47.41 -21.67
C SER A 266 -13.31 -48.74 -22.15
N SER A 267 -12.53 -48.77 -23.25
CA SER A 267 -11.77 -49.94 -23.68
C SER A 267 -10.56 -50.30 -22.78
N ARG A 268 -10.42 -49.60 -21.63
CA ARG A 268 -9.29 -49.67 -20.67
C ARG A 268 -8.02 -49.02 -21.21
N LEU A 269 -8.16 -47.90 -21.91
CA LEU A 269 -7.06 -47.17 -22.51
C LEU A 269 -6.92 -45.78 -21.89
N ILE A 270 -5.68 -45.36 -21.60
CA ILE A 270 -5.33 -43.98 -21.35
C ILE A 270 -4.66 -43.42 -22.61
N GLN A 271 -5.18 -42.33 -23.15
CA GLN A 271 -4.54 -41.56 -24.22
C GLN A 271 -4.08 -40.23 -23.63
N VAL A 272 -2.79 -39.91 -23.80
CA VAL A 272 -2.29 -38.57 -23.52
C VAL A 272 -2.28 -37.79 -24.82
N VAL A 273 -2.89 -36.61 -24.83
CA VAL A 273 -3.03 -35.74 -26.00
C VAL A 273 -2.56 -34.32 -25.66
N ALA A 274 -2.22 -33.54 -26.68
CA ALA A 274 -1.98 -32.10 -26.52
C ALA A 274 -3.29 -31.39 -26.12
N ALA A 275 -3.18 -30.26 -25.40
CA ALA A 275 -4.35 -29.54 -24.87
C ALA A 275 -5.28 -28.92 -25.93
N ASP A 276 -4.81 -28.80 -27.17
CA ASP A 276 -5.58 -28.40 -28.35
C ASP A 276 -6.34 -29.57 -29.03
N LEU A 277 -6.20 -30.80 -28.51
CA LEU A 277 -6.71 -32.04 -29.08
C LEU A 277 -6.25 -32.34 -30.52
N THR A 278 -5.20 -31.70 -31.05
CA THR A 278 -4.76 -31.98 -32.44
C THR A 278 -3.92 -33.26 -32.56
N ARG A 279 -3.25 -33.66 -31.47
CA ARG A 279 -2.24 -34.74 -31.50
C ARG A 279 -2.26 -35.61 -30.25
N GLN A 280 -2.19 -36.94 -30.47
CA GLN A 280 -1.83 -37.91 -29.44
C GLN A 280 -0.32 -37.94 -29.19
N ILE A 281 0.05 -38.06 -27.91
CA ILE A 281 1.42 -38.11 -27.39
C ILE A 281 1.79 -39.55 -27.03
N SER A 282 0.93 -40.28 -26.31
CA SER A 282 1.14 -41.70 -25.96
C SER A 282 -0.17 -42.47 -25.71
N ARG A 283 -0.09 -43.81 -25.72
CA ARG A 283 -1.21 -44.75 -25.64
C ARG A 283 -0.92 -45.86 -24.61
N ILE A 284 -1.42 -45.70 -23.39
CA ILE A 284 -1.12 -46.60 -22.26
C ILE A 284 -2.29 -47.58 -22.05
N GLN A 285 -2.02 -48.88 -22.12
CA GLN A 285 -3.02 -49.93 -21.87
C GLN A 285 -3.15 -50.18 -20.36
N VAL A 286 -4.36 -50.06 -19.81
CA VAL A 286 -4.61 -50.21 -18.38
C VAL A 286 -4.90 -51.68 -18.04
N PRO A 287 -4.12 -52.33 -17.13
CA PRO A 287 -4.36 -53.70 -16.71
C PRO A 287 -5.39 -53.79 -15.57
N GLY A 288 -6.31 -54.76 -15.66
CA GLY A 288 -7.39 -55.02 -14.69
C GLY A 288 -8.79 -54.60 -15.18
N GLU A 289 -9.84 -55.19 -14.61
CA GLU A 289 -11.23 -55.08 -15.12
C GLU A 289 -12.14 -54.13 -14.33
N ASP A 290 -11.74 -53.70 -13.14
CA ASP A 290 -12.53 -52.77 -12.30
C ASP A 290 -12.71 -51.39 -12.95
N ALA A 291 -13.79 -50.71 -12.56
CA ALA A 291 -14.09 -49.32 -12.91
C ALA A 291 -13.13 -48.30 -12.25
N ILE A 292 -13.25 -47.03 -12.65
CA ILE A 292 -12.48 -45.91 -12.09
C ILE A 292 -13.19 -45.28 -10.90
N TYR A 293 -12.43 -45.07 -9.82
CA TYR A 293 -12.80 -44.15 -8.74
C TYR A 293 -12.19 -42.75 -8.94
N ARG A 294 -10.89 -42.64 -9.22
CA ARG A 294 -10.21 -41.36 -9.57
C ARG A 294 -9.10 -41.52 -10.62
N PHE A 295 -8.75 -40.41 -11.26
CA PHE A 295 -7.73 -40.34 -12.32
C PHE A 295 -7.09 -38.95 -12.32
N GLY A 296 -5.79 -38.85 -12.61
CA GLY A 296 -5.09 -37.56 -12.72
C GLY A 296 -3.57 -37.69 -12.90
N TRP A 297 -2.89 -36.55 -12.78
CA TRP A 297 -1.44 -36.41 -13.01
C TRP A 297 -0.61 -36.51 -11.72
N VAL A 298 0.67 -36.88 -11.85
CA VAL A 298 1.67 -36.96 -10.77
C VAL A 298 2.92 -36.20 -11.23
N GLY A 299 2.84 -34.86 -11.19
CA GLY A 299 3.75 -34.01 -11.94
C GLY A 299 3.40 -34.00 -13.43
N ILE A 300 4.40 -33.98 -14.31
CA ILE A 300 4.21 -33.93 -15.77
C ILE A 300 4.42 -35.31 -16.43
N ASP A 301 5.35 -36.11 -15.92
CA ASP A 301 5.82 -37.32 -16.62
C ASP A 301 5.05 -38.60 -16.26
N ALA A 302 4.17 -38.54 -15.26
CA ALA A 302 3.46 -39.70 -14.71
C ALA A 302 1.98 -39.42 -14.42
N LEU A 303 1.17 -40.49 -14.45
CA LEU A 303 -0.27 -40.48 -14.18
C LEU A 303 -0.61 -41.44 -13.03
N PHE A 304 -1.73 -41.19 -12.35
CA PHE A 304 -2.33 -42.12 -11.38
C PHE A 304 -3.77 -42.49 -11.75
N LEU A 305 -4.13 -43.72 -11.40
CA LEU A 305 -5.46 -44.29 -11.55
C LEU A 305 -5.86 -44.99 -10.24
N GLN A 306 -6.85 -44.46 -9.55
CA GLN A 306 -7.43 -45.09 -8.37
C GLN A 306 -8.61 -45.95 -8.84
N ARG A 307 -8.46 -47.28 -8.78
CA ARG A 307 -9.49 -48.26 -9.17
C ARG A 307 -10.56 -48.39 -8.09
N THR A 308 -10.11 -48.71 -6.89
CA THR A 308 -10.91 -48.73 -5.67
C THR A 308 -10.30 -47.76 -4.68
N PRO A 309 -11.01 -47.38 -3.59
CA PRO A 309 -10.45 -46.46 -2.59
C PRO A 309 -9.15 -46.96 -1.93
N LEU A 310 -8.75 -48.22 -2.10
CA LEU A 310 -7.53 -48.82 -1.53
C LEU A 310 -6.51 -49.30 -2.58
N ILE A 311 -6.75 -49.04 -3.88
CA ILE A 311 -5.89 -49.51 -4.98
C ILE A 311 -5.58 -48.36 -5.94
N VAL A 312 -4.30 -47.97 -6.00
CA VAL A 312 -3.78 -46.94 -6.90
C VAL A 312 -2.76 -47.57 -7.84
N GLN A 313 -2.93 -47.38 -9.15
CA GLN A 313 -1.94 -47.70 -10.17
C GLN A 313 -1.28 -46.41 -10.65
N PHE A 314 0.05 -46.42 -10.79
CA PHE A 314 0.84 -45.35 -11.38
C PHE A 314 1.34 -45.77 -12.77
N PHE A 315 1.37 -44.85 -13.71
CA PHE A 315 1.77 -45.08 -15.11
C PHE A 315 2.79 -44.04 -15.57
N ASN A 316 3.72 -44.45 -16.44
CA ASN A 316 4.65 -43.57 -17.13
C ASN A 316 3.98 -42.97 -18.38
N VAL A 317 4.19 -41.68 -18.67
CA VAL A 317 3.62 -41.01 -19.87
C VAL A 317 4.38 -41.38 -21.15
N HIS A 318 5.63 -41.83 -21.06
CA HIS A 318 6.52 -42.13 -22.20
C HIS A 318 6.78 -43.63 -22.43
N ASP A 319 6.56 -44.49 -21.43
CA ASP A 319 6.63 -45.95 -21.56
C ASP A 319 5.24 -46.56 -21.36
N GLU A 320 4.64 -47.03 -22.46
CA GLU A 320 3.26 -47.52 -22.55
C GLU A 320 3.00 -48.80 -21.73
N ASN A 321 4.05 -49.51 -21.29
CA ASN A 321 3.94 -50.74 -20.50
C ASN A 321 4.32 -50.52 -19.02
N ALA A 322 5.09 -49.48 -18.71
CA ALA A 322 5.56 -49.19 -17.37
C ALA A 322 4.43 -48.71 -16.44
N HIS A 323 4.04 -49.60 -15.53
CA HIS A 323 3.06 -49.32 -14.49
C HIS A 323 3.47 -49.94 -13.14
N TYR A 324 2.99 -49.36 -12.05
CA TYR A 324 3.17 -49.88 -10.69
C TYR A 324 1.86 -49.84 -9.91
N GLY A 325 1.45 -50.99 -9.35
CA GLY A 325 0.24 -51.12 -8.53
C GLY A 325 0.54 -51.07 -7.04
N LEU A 326 -0.14 -50.19 -6.32
CA LEU A 326 -0.05 -50.02 -4.87
C LEU A 326 -1.40 -50.32 -4.19
N HIS A 327 -1.39 -51.28 -3.28
CA HIS A 327 -2.44 -51.44 -2.27
C HIS A 327 -2.13 -50.52 -1.09
N THR A 328 -3.10 -49.73 -0.64
CA THR A 328 -2.88 -48.66 0.34
C THR A 328 -4.05 -48.45 1.30
N GLU A 329 -3.77 -47.88 2.47
CA GLU A 329 -4.77 -47.39 3.43
C GLU A 329 -5.23 -45.95 3.14
N PHE A 330 -4.58 -45.25 2.21
CA PHE A 330 -4.90 -43.87 1.83
C PHE A 330 -6.12 -43.84 0.89
N VAL A 331 -7.23 -43.32 1.41
CA VAL A 331 -8.56 -43.39 0.77
C VAL A 331 -8.82 -42.25 -0.20
N GLN A 332 -8.27 -41.07 0.10
CA GLN A 332 -8.48 -39.85 -0.68
C GLN A 332 -7.17 -39.36 -1.28
N ILE A 333 -7.25 -38.86 -2.51
CA ILE A 333 -6.11 -38.28 -3.24
C ILE A 333 -6.39 -36.80 -3.52
N GLY A 334 -5.43 -35.93 -3.19
CA GLY A 334 -5.34 -34.55 -3.67
C GLY A 334 -4.21 -34.39 -4.70
N VAL A 335 -4.45 -33.62 -5.75
CA VAL A 335 -3.49 -33.40 -6.86
C VAL A 335 -2.76 -32.07 -6.65
N GLU A 336 -1.47 -32.04 -6.97
CA GLU A 336 -0.56 -30.89 -6.79
C GLU A 336 0.34 -30.71 -8.02
N PRO A 337 1.01 -29.55 -8.19
CA PRO A 337 1.83 -29.25 -9.38
C PRO A 337 2.92 -30.30 -9.70
N ASP A 338 3.50 -30.89 -8.66
CA ASP A 338 4.70 -31.72 -8.68
C ASP A 338 4.48 -33.14 -8.13
N GLY A 339 3.23 -33.56 -7.90
CA GLY A 339 2.91 -34.88 -7.36
C GLY A 339 1.48 -35.02 -6.86
N VAL A 340 1.23 -36.06 -6.04
CA VAL A 340 -0.08 -36.31 -5.41
C VAL A 340 0.05 -36.59 -3.92
N LYS A 341 -1.01 -36.24 -3.19
CA LYS A 341 -1.11 -36.38 -1.73
C LYS A 341 -2.15 -37.43 -1.39
N LEU A 342 -1.70 -38.48 -0.73
CA LEU A 342 -2.48 -39.63 -0.29
C LEU A 342 -2.87 -39.44 1.18
N TYR A 343 -4.16 -39.52 1.50
CA TYR A 343 -4.72 -39.21 2.81
C TYR A 343 -5.49 -40.39 3.43
N SER A 344 -5.17 -40.74 4.69
CA SER A 344 -5.84 -41.76 5.50
C SER A 344 -6.40 -41.12 6.78
N ASP A 345 -7.11 -41.87 7.63
CA ASP A 345 -7.63 -41.30 8.88
C ASP A 345 -6.52 -40.93 9.88
N THR A 346 -5.30 -41.44 9.70
CA THR A 346 -4.19 -41.40 10.67
C THR A 346 -2.88 -40.87 10.10
N GLY A 347 -2.81 -40.55 8.80
CA GLY A 347 -1.57 -40.11 8.17
C GLY A 347 -1.74 -39.53 6.78
N MET A 348 -0.59 -39.08 6.24
CA MET A 348 -0.48 -38.45 4.94
C MET A 348 0.86 -38.79 4.29
N GLU A 349 0.83 -39.19 3.02
CA GLU A 349 2.01 -39.47 2.20
C GLU A 349 1.97 -38.68 0.89
N PHE A 350 3.10 -38.12 0.47
CA PHE A 350 3.26 -37.39 -0.78
C PHE A 350 4.08 -38.22 -1.76
N VAL A 351 3.57 -38.36 -2.99
CA VAL A 351 4.19 -39.11 -4.08
C VAL A 351 4.56 -38.14 -5.19
N SER A 352 5.85 -38.03 -5.49
CA SER A 352 6.37 -37.19 -6.59
C SER A 352 7.36 -37.96 -7.46
N PRO A 353 7.59 -37.54 -8.71
CA PRO A 353 8.78 -37.93 -9.45
C PRO A 353 10.05 -37.51 -8.69
N VAL A 354 11.12 -38.31 -8.78
CA VAL A 354 12.45 -37.95 -8.28
C VAL A 354 13.14 -37.07 -9.31
N SER A 355 13.56 -35.88 -8.90
CA SER A 355 14.27 -34.92 -9.77
C SER A 355 15.60 -35.47 -10.27
N HIS A 356 16.09 -34.93 -11.40
CA HIS A 356 17.39 -35.31 -11.96
C HIS A 356 18.52 -35.20 -10.92
N ASP A 357 18.59 -34.08 -10.20
CA ASP A 357 19.68 -33.83 -9.25
C ASP A 357 19.59 -34.74 -8.02
N GLU A 358 18.38 -35.05 -7.55
CA GLU A 358 18.20 -36.01 -6.45
C GLU A 358 18.58 -37.44 -6.91
N LYS A 359 18.19 -37.85 -8.14
CA LYS A 359 18.68 -39.09 -8.77
C LYS A 359 20.21 -39.09 -8.88
N ALA A 360 20.83 -37.93 -9.18
CA ALA A 360 22.28 -37.81 -9.36
C ALA A 360 23.05 -37.88 -8.03
N VAL A 361 22.62 -37.21 -6.96
CA VAL A 361 23.35 -37.15 -5.67
C VAL A 361 23.06 -38.35 -4.77
N LEU A 362 21.80 -38.80 -4.69
CA LEU A 362 21.37 -39.86 -3.77
C LEU A 362 21.13 -41.21 -4.46
N GLY A 363 21.30 -41.30 -5.78
CA GLY A 363 21.09 -42.54 -6.53
C GLY A 363 22.05 -43.68 -6.14
N VAL A 364 21.51 -44.89 -6.03
CA VAL A 364 22.28 -46.13 -5.78
C VAL A 364 23.42 -46.26 -6.79
N ALA A 365 24.65 -46.35 -6.30
CA ALA A 365 25.87 -46.46 -7.10
C ALA A 365 26.06 -45.32 -8.13
N SER A 366 25.51 -44.14 -7.89
CA SER A 366 25.76 -42.96 -8.71
C SER A 366 27.23 -42.52 -8.62
N ALA A 367 27.87 -42.35 -9.77
CA ALA A 367 29.23 -41.81 -9.91
C ALA A 367 29.20 -40.35 -10.40
N SER A 368 28.17 -39.58 -10.01
CA SER A 368 28.07 -38.15 -10.35
C SER A 368 29.01 -37.30 -9.50
N ASP A 369 29.41 -36.14 -10.04
CA ASP A 369 30.22 -35.15 -9.31
C ASP A 369 29.56 -34.71 -7.99
N GLY A 370 28.23 -34.56 -7.96
CA GLY A 370 27.46 -34.26 -6.74
C GLY A 370 27.43 -35.40 -5.72
N ALA A 371 27.35 -36.67 -6.16
CA ALA A 371 27.43 -37.83 -5.27
C ALA A 371 28.84 -37.96 -4.65
N LEU A 372 29.89 -37.76 -5.46
CA LEU A 372 31.28 -37.75 -4.98
C LEU A 372 31.52 -36.64 -3.94
N LEU A 373 30.99 -35.43 -4.15
CA LEU A 373 31.07 -34.35 -3.16
C LEU A 373 30.35 -34.70 -1.84
N TYR A 374 29.18 -35.33 -1.94
CA TYR A 374 28.40 -35.76 -0.78
C TYR A 374 29.11 -36.86 0.02
N GLU A 375 29.67 -37.88 -0.63
CA GLU A 375 30.48 -38.91 0.06
C GLU A 375 31.80 -38.33 0.62
N ALA A 376 32.48 -37.42 -0.10
CA ALA A 376 33.66 -36.72 0.41
C ALA A 376 33.38 -35.98 1.73
N ALA A 377 32.22 -35.32 1.82
CA ALA A 377 31.78 -34.66 3.05
C ALA A 377 31.41 -35.65 4.16
N GLN A 378 30.82 -36.82 3.87
CA GLN A 378 30.60 -37.87 4.88
C GLN A 378 31.93 -38.41 5.45
N TRP A 379 32.95 -38.63 4.60
CA TRP A 379 34.28 -39.06 5.04
C TRP A 379 34.94 -38.03 5.97
N LEU A 380 34.78 -36.73 5.70
CA LEU A 380 35.25 -35.67 6.58
C LEU A 380 34.57 -35.71 7.96
N ASN A 381 33.23 -35.85 8.00
CA ASN A 381 32.49 -35.99 9.28
C ASN A 381 32.88 -37.26 10.06
N THR A 382 33.54 -38.24 9.40
CA THR A 382 34.05 -39.49 10.01
C THR A 382 35.54 -39.39 10.38
N ASN A 383 36.11 -38.17 10.43
CA ASN A 383 37.54 -37.89 10.67
C ASN A 383 38.51 -38.58 9.68
N LYS A 384 38.05 -38.91 8.46
CA LYS A 384 38.87 -39.53 7.40
C LYS A 384 39.25 -38.53 6.31
N SER A 385 40.01 -37.50 6.67
CA SER A 385 40.37 -36.40 5.77
C SER A 385 41.10 -36.84 4.49
N HIS A 386 41.86 -37.95 4.53
CA HIS A 386 42.52 -38.49 3.33
C HIS A 386 41.52 -39.01 2.30
N GLN A 387 40.53 -39.82 2.71
CA GLN A 387 39.49 -40.32 1.80
C GLN A 387 38.59 -39.19 1.29
N SER A 388 38.32 -38.19 2.13
CA SER A 388 37.62 -36.96 1.71
C SER A 388 38.35 -36.23 0.57
N TYR A 389 39.69 -36.11 0.66
CA TYR A 389 40.51 -35.50 -0.38
C TYR A 389 40.61 -36.36 -1.65
N GLU A 390 40.74 -37.69 -1.51
CA GLU A 390 40.72 -38.61 -2.66
C GLU A 390 39.45 -38.48 -3.50
N TYR A 391 38.28 -38.30 -2.85
CA TYR A 391 37.00 -38.14 -3.55
C TYR A 391 36.84 -36.75 -4.17
N ILE A 392 37.25 -35.68 -3.48
CA ILE A 392 37.12 -34.32 -4.06
C ILE A 392 38.05 -34.10 -5.27
N MET A 393 39.19 -34.80 -5.33
CA MET A 393 40.10 -34.80 -6.50
C MET A 393 39.58 -35.62 -7.70
N GLN A 394 38.49 -36.39 -7.55
CA GLN A 394 37.85 -37.12 -8.65
C GLN A 394 36.73 -36.32 -9.34
N ILE A 395 36.25 -35.25 -8.71
CA ILE A 395 35.19 -34.37 -9.22
C ILE A 395 35.70 -33.59 -10.44
N ARG A 396 34.89 -33.53 -11.50
CA ARG A 396 35.22 -32.78 -12.73
C ARG A 396 34.68 -31.36 -12.68
N ASP A 397 33.38 -31.20 -12.41
CA ASP A 397 32.75 -29.90 -12.22
C ASP A 397 32.28 -29.74 -10.77
N LEU A 398 33.11 -29.03 -9.99
CA LEU A 398 32.83 -28.72 -8.60
C LEU A 398 31.66 -27.73 -8.44
N SER A 399 31.40 -26.85 -9.42
CA SER A 399 30.26 -25.93 -9.37
C SER A 399 28.95 -26.68 -9.56
N LEU A 400 28.91 -27.59 -10.53
CA LEU A 400 27.79 -28.53 -10.73
C LEU A 400 27.57 -29.41 -9.49
N ALA A 401 28.64 -29.93 -8.88
CA ALA A 401 28.55 -30.75 -7.67
C ALA A 401 27.90 -30.00 -6.48
N ILE A 402 28.31 -28.74 -6.27
CA ILE A 402 27.75 -27.86 -5.24
C ILE A 402 26.26 -27.59 -5.53
N ASP A 403 25.92 -27.22 -6.77
CA ASP A 403 24.55 -26.91 -7.16
C ASP A 403 23.60 -28.12 -7.14
N GLN A 404 24.10 -29.32 -7.46
CA GLN A 404 23.36 -30.57 -7.31
C GLN A 404 23.10 -30.89 -5.82
N CYS A 405 24.09 -30.71 -4.93
CA CYS A 405 23.89 -30.86 -3.49
C CYS A 405 22.84 -29.85 -2.95
N ILE A 406 22.91 -28.58 -3.38
CA ILE A 406 21.96 -27.52 -3.02
C ILE A 406 20.54 -27.86 -3.49
N SER A 407 20.38 -28.29 -4.74
CA SER A 407 19.06 -28.56 -5.35
C SER A 407 18.44 -29.86 -4.81
N THR A 408 19.27 -30.85 -4.49
CA THR A 408 18.86 -32.05 -3.74
C THR A 408 18.37 -31.69 -2.34
N ALA A 409 19.04 -30.77 -1.63
CA ALA A 409 18.60 -30.32 -0.31
C ALA A 409 17.18 -29.71 -0.33
N MET A 410 16.79 -29.02 -1.41
CA MET A 410 15.41 -28.51 -1.60
C MET A 410 14.37 -29.61 -1.80
N SER A 411 14.78 -30.74 -2.39
CA SER A 411 13.91 -31.89 -2.73
C SER A 411 13.72 -32.86 -1.56
N VAL A 412 14.62 -32.83 -0.57
CA VAL A 412 14.63 -33.73 0.59
C VAL A 412 13.82 -33.17 1.76
N TRP A 413 13.15 -34.07 2.49
CA TRP A 413 12.27 -33.71 3.62
C TRP A 413 12.93 -33.84 5.00
N SER A 414 13.88 -34.76 5.19
CA SER A 414 14.58 -34.92 6.47
C SER A 414 15.51 -33.73 6.75
N SER A 415 15.31 -33.06 7.89
CA SER A 415 16.12 -31.89 8.26
C SER A 415 17.61 -32.22 8.44
N ASP A 416 17.95 -33.45 8.79
CA ASP A 416 19.33 -33.87 9.00
C ASP A 416 20.02 -34.24 7.70
N MET A 417 19.29 -34.82 6.74
CA MET A 417 19.77 -35.03 5.38
C MET A 417 19.98 -33.69 4.65
N GLN A 418 19.06 -32.72 4.81
CA GLN A 418 19.26 -31.35 4.34
C GLN A 418 20.53 -30.70 4.92
N LYS A 419 20.75 -30.82 6.24
CA LYS A 419 21.99 -30.32 6.90
C LYS A 419 23.23 -31.01 6.32
N ALA A 420 23.18 -32.31 6.04
CA ALA A 420 24.30 -33.05 5.44
C ALA A 420 24.62 -32.58 4.01
N LEU A 421 23.60 -32.41 3.17
CA LEU A 421 23.73 -31.89 1.80
C LEU A 421 24.24 -30.44 1.76
N LEU A 422 23.73 -29.57 2.64
CA LEU A 422 24.23 -28.19 2.77
C LEU A 422 25.67 -28.13 3.30
N LYS A 423 26.06 -29.05 4.19
CA LYS A 423 27.47 -29.20 4.61
C LYS A 423 28.36 -29.68 3.45
N ALA A 424 27.89 -30.58 2.60
CA ALA A 424 28.63 -31.04 1.41
C ALA A 424 28.82 -29.91 0.39
N ALA A 425 27.75 -29.16 0.10
CA ALA A 425 27.83 -27.95 -0.72
C ALA A 425 28.82 -26.92 -0.14
N HIS A 426 28.74 -26.61 1.16
CA HIS A 426 29.67 -25.68 1.81
C HIS A 426 31.12 -26.18 1.83
N PHE A 427 31.34 -27.49 1.98
CA PHE A 427 32.66 -28.11 1.85
C PHE A 427 33.21 -27.94 0.43
N GLY A 428 32.40 -28.16 -0.61
CA GLY A 428 32.81 -27.90 -2.00
C GLY A 428 33.16 -26.43 -2.26
N VAL A 429 32.38 -25.49 -1.72
CA VAL A 429 32.65 -24.04 -1.85
C VAL A 429 34.06 -23.66 -1.34
N ALA A 430 34.61 -24.38 -0.35
CA ALA A 430 35.96 -24.12 0.15
C ALA A 430 37.09 -24.43 -0.86
N PHE A 431 36.81 -25.19 -1.93
CA PHE A 431 37.75 -25.52 -3.00
C PHE A 431 37.41 -24.82 -4.34
N SER A 432 36.29 -24.09 -4.40
CA SER A 432 35.82 -23.45 -5.64
C SER A 432 36.15 -21.96 -5.67
N THR A 433 36.87 -21.51 -6.69
CA THR A 433 37.13 -20.08 -6.92
C THR A 433 35.98 -19.44 -7.70
N GLY A 434 35.21 -18.56 -7.03
CA GLY A 434 34.17 -17.75 -7.69
C GLY A 434 32.73 -18.27 -7.61
N PHE A 435 32.41 -19.21 -6.72
CA PHE A 435 31.03 -19.66 -6.51
C PHE A 435 30.13 -18.56 -5.90
N ASP A 436 28.93 -18.34 -6.44
CA ASP A 436 27.99 -17.36 -5.89
C ASP A 436 27.26 -17.85 -4.63
N SER A 437 27.72 -17.34 -3.49
CA SER A 437 27.08 -17.58 -2.19
C SER A 437 25.61 -17.10 -2.09
N SER A 438 25.12 -16.24 -2.99
CA SER A 438 23.74 -15.70 -2.90
C SER A 438 22.68 -16.80 -3.00
N ARG A 439 22.84 -17.75 -3.94
CA ARG A 439 21.95 -18.93 -4.10
C ARG A 439 21.92 -19.76 -2.82
N PHE A 440 23.09 -20.05 -2.25
CA PHE A 440 23.22 -20.84 -1.01
C PHE A 440 22.55 -20.15 0.18
N VAL A 441 22.74 -18.83 0.33
CA VAL A 441 22.10 -18.04 1.39
C VAL A 441 20.59 -17.95 1.21
N ARG A 442 20.08 -17.87 -0.04
CA ARG A 442 18.63 -17.86 -0.32
C ARG A 442 18.01 -19.22 0.03
N VAL A 443 18.61 -20.32 -0.43
CA VAL A 443 18.20 -21.69 -0.12
C VAL A 443 18.15 -21.98 1.38
N MET A 444 19.12 -21.49 2.17
CA MET A 444 19.06 -21.63 3.64
C MET A 444 17.86 -20.89 4.28
N ARG A 445 17.41 -19.77 3.71
CA ARG A 445 16.18 -19.08 4.18
C ARG A 445 14.94 -19.88 3.77
N GLU A 446 14.86 -20.27 2.50
CA GLU A 446 13.74 -21.05 1.95
C GLU A 446 13.55 -22.37 2.73
N LEU A 447 14.61 -23.15 2.98
CA LEU A 447 14.55 -24.38 3.79
C LEU A 447 14.11 -24.12 5.23
N ARG A 448 14.52 -23.00 5.84
CA ARG A 448 14.06 -22.63 7.18
C ARG A 448 12.55 -22.34 7.21
N VAL A 449 12.03 -21.67 6.18
CA VAL A 449 10.59 -21.41 6.02
C VAL A 449 9.83 -22.73 5.78
N LEU A 450 10.28 -23.54 4.81
CA LEU A 450 9.69 -24.84 4.48
C LEU A 450 9.61 -25.75 5.72
N ASN A 451 10.70 -25.92 6.45
CA ASN A 451 10.75 -26.77 7.64
C ASN A 451 9.92 -26.24 8.83
N GLU A 452 9.54 -24.97 8.84
CA GLU A 452 8.64 -24.41 9.86
C GLU A 452 7.17 -24.70 9.51
N VAL A 453 6.75 -24.38 8.28
CA VAL A 453 5.35 -24.59 7.85
C VAL A 453 4.98 -26.07 7.72
N ARG A 454 5.97 -26.94 7.45
CA ARG A 454 5.80 -28.40 7.45
C ARG A 454 5.51 -29.00 8.82
N ARG A 455 5.84 -28.36 9.95
CA ARG A 455 5.59 -28.93 11.29
C ARG A 455 4.08 -29.11 11.53
N ASN A 456 3.70 -30.18 12.23
CA ASN A 456 2.29 -30.53 12.50
C ASN A 456 1.47 -29.36 13.07
N ARG A 457 2.10 -28.47 13.87
CA ARG A 457 1.49 -27.25 14.43
C ARG A 457 0.99 -26.22 13.42
N ILE A 458 1.50 -26.25 12.19
CA ILE A 458 1.02 -25.47 11.04
C ILE A 458 0.33 -26.40 10.03
N GLY A 459 0.88 -27.59 9.80
CA GLY A 459 0.26 -28.63 8.99
C GLY A 459 0.19 -28.29 7.50
N MET A 460 1.15 -27.50 6.99
CA MET A 460 1.29 -27.13 5.57
C MET A 460 2.49 -27.85 4.93
N PRO A 461 2.32 -29.09 4.44
CA PRO A 461 3.37 -29.92 3.86
C PRO A 461 3.78 -29.46 2.45
N ILE A 462 4.26 -28.22 2.30
CA ILE A 462 4.60 -27.62 0.98
C ILE A 462 5.99 -28.03 0.47
N THR A 463 6.12 -28.24 -0.84
CA THR A 463 7.39 -28.53 -1.53
C THR A 463 8.13 -27.25 -1.93
N CYS A 464 9.35 -27.38 -2.45
CA CYS A 464 10.09 -26.25 -3.01
C CYS A 464 9.40 -25.68 -4.27
N ALA A 465 9.03 -26.55 -5.22
CA ALA A 465 8.36 -26.15 -6.46
C ALA A 465 7.01 -25.46 -6.18
N GLN A 466 6.19 -26.05 -5.30
CA GLN A 466 4.93 -25.44 -4.84
C GLN A 466 5.16 -24.06 -4.22
N LEU A 467 6.24 -23.85 -3.44
CA LEU A 467 6.57 -22.54 -2.85
C LEU A 467 7.01 -21.51 -3.90
N HIS A 468 7.82 -21.91 -4.89
CA HIS A 468 8.28 -21.01 -5.95
C HIS A 468 7.14 -20.59 -6.89
N GLU A 469 6.20 -21.49 -7.20
CA GLU A 469 5.03 -21.18 -8.03
C GLU A 469 3.97 -20.35 -7.27
N LEU A 470 3.73 -20.67 -5.99
CA LEU A 470 2.82 -19.91 -5.12
C LEU A 470 3.34 -18.49 -4.83
N GLY A 471 4.64 -18.36 -4.61
CA GLY A 471 5.32 -17.13 -4.21
C GLY A 471 5.21 -16.82 -2.71
N GLU A 472 6.26 -16.20 -2.16
CA GLU A 472 6.36 -15.86 -0.73
C GLU A 472 5.17 -15.05 -0.20
N SER A 473 4.71 -14.06 -0.99
CA SER A 473 3.59 -13.18 -0.64
C SER A 473 2.30 -13.98 -0.39
N CYS A 474 2.08 -15.03 -1.18
CA CYS A 474 0.90 -15.88 -1.09
C CYS A 474 1.03 -16.93 0.01
N LEU A 475 2.23 -17.42 0.32
CA LEU A 475 2.47 -18.20 1.54
C LEU A 475 2.12 -17.38 2.79
N ILE A 476 2.55 -16.11 2.84
CA ILE A 476 2.24 -15.19 3.95
C ILE A 476 0.72 -14.96 4.04
N ASN A 477 0.02 -14.76 2.90
CA ASN A 477 -1.45 -14.66 2.87
C ASN A 477 -2.12 -15.91 3.49
N ARG A 478 -1.66 -17.11 3.12
CA ARG A 478 -2.22 -18.37 3.64
C ARG A 478 -1.98 -18.57 5.14
N LEU A 479 -0.80 -18.16 5.63
CA LEU A 479 -0.50 -18.16 7.07
C LEU A 479 -1.35 -17.15 7.84
N ILE A 480 -1.68 -16.00 7.24
CA ILE A 480 -2.64 -15.02 7.78
C ILE A 480 -4.06 -15.62 7.82
N ASP A 481 -4.51 -16.27 6.74
CA ASP A 481 -5.85 -16.86 6.62
C ASP A 481 -6.12 -17.98 7.65
N ILE A 482 -5.11 -18.78 8.02
CA ILE A 482 -5.22 -19.79 9.10
C ILE A 482 -4.99 -19.21 10.50
N GLY A 483 -4.73 -17.90 10.62
CA GLY A 483 -4.47 -17.22 11.91
C GLY A 483 -3.06 -17.42 12.49
N ALA A 484 -2.10 -17.96 11.73
CA ALA A 484 -0.72 -18.23 12.16
C ALA A 484 0.19 -16.98 12.16
N TYR A 485 -0.34 -15.83 12.61
CA TYR A 485 0.31 -14.52 12.54
C TYR A 485 1.74 -14.46 13.11
N GLY A 486 2.01 -15.20 14.20
CA GLY A 486 3.36 -15.24 14.80
C GLY A 486 4.39 -15.85 13.85
N THR A 487 4.06 -17.00 13.26
CA THR A 487 4.91 -17.69 12.29
C THR A 487 5.03 -16.91 10.98
N ALA A 488 3.96 -16.24 10.53
CA ALA A 488 4.04 -15.33 9.38
C ALA A 488 5.04 -14.18 9.61
N ALA A 489 5.01 -13.53 10.79
CA ALA A 489 5.93 -12.46 11.14
C ALA A 489 7.38 -12.94 11.33
N GLU A 490 7.60 -14.16 11.81
CA GLU A 490 8.94 -14.78 11.84
C GLU A 490 9.48 -15.06 10.43
N ILE A 491 8.65 -15.61 9.54
CA ILE A 491 9.00 -15.89 8.15
C ILE A 491 9.39 -14.62 7.38
N CYS A 492 8.64 -13.52 7.56
CA CYS A 492 8.98 -12.21 6.97
C CYS A 492 10.39 -11.75 7.38
N LYS A 493 10.76 -11.92 8.66
CA LYS A 493 12.10 -11.58 9.20
C LYS A 493 13.20 -12.48 8.64
N TRP A 494 12.91 -13.77 8.38
CA TRP A 494 13.91 -14.70 7.84
C TRP A 494 14.19 -14.48 6.36
N LEU A 495 13.14 -14.18 5.58
CA LEU A 495 13.25 -13.85 4.16
C LEU A 495 13.96 -12.50 3.96
N ARG A 496 13.80 -11.55 4.91
CA ARG A 496 14.22 -10.14 4.84
C ARG A 496 13.44 -9.33 3.81
N ARG A 497 12.10 -9.40 3.90
CA ARG A 497 11.22 -8.50 3.15
C ARG A 497 11.13 -7.13 3.80
N ASP A 498 10.72 -6.13 3.02
CA ASP A 498 10.43 -4.80 3.52
C ASP A 498 9.33 -4.81 4.59
N GLU A 499 9.48 -3.92 5.58
CA GLU A 499 8.72 -3.95 6.83
C GLU A 499 7.21 -3.78 6.59
N GLN A 500 6.87 -2.87 5.66
CA GLN A 500 5.50 -2.53 5.28
C GLN A 500 4.74 -3.70 4.63
N GLU A 501 5.34 -4.36 3.63
CA GLU A 501 4.71 -5.50 2.96
C GLU A 501 4.70 -6.77 3.83
N GLY A 502 5.73 -6.95 4.65
CA GLY A 502 5.95 -8.15 5.46
C GLY A 502 5.27 -8.08 6.82
N ILE A 503 5.91 -7.39 7.76
CA ILE A 503 5.56 -7.49 9.19
C ILE A 503 4.34 -6.62 9.50
N ASP A 504 4.30 -5.39 9.00
CA ASP A 504 3.24 -4.43 9.31
C ASP A 504 1.90 -4.94 8.78
N ARG A 505 1.89 -5.47 7.55
CA ARG A 505 0.72 -6.13 6.93
C ARG A 505 0.19 -7.32 7.75
N VAL A 506 1.07 -8.20 8.25
CA VAL A 506 0.69 -9.33 9.12
C VAL A 506 0.07 -8.83 10.42
N LEU A 507 0.61 -7.76 11.02
CA LEU A 507 0.12 -7.18 12.27
C LEU A 507 -1.20 -6.42 12.09
N LEU A 508 -1.38 -5.68 10.99
CA LEU A 508 -2.62 -4.97 10.68
C LEU A 508 -3.78 -5.93 10.45
N GLU A 509 -3.56 -7.06 9.76
CA GLU A 509 -4.63 -8.06 9.58
C GLU A 509 -4.90 -8.86 10.88
N TRP A 510 -3.89 -9.08 11.73
CA TRP A 510 -4.10 -9.59 13.09
C TRP A 510 -4.97 -8.65 13.93
N VAL A 511 -4.69 -7.34 13.87
CA VAL A 511 -5.49 -6.32 14.57
C VAL A 511 -6.91 -6.28 14.02
N ARG A 512 -7.09 -6.20 12.70
CA ARG A 512 -8.39 -6.22 12.03
C ARG A 512 -9.21 -7.44 12.45
N ARG A 513 -8.61 -8.64 12.46
CA ARG A 513 -9.26 -9.86 12.92
C ARG A 513 -9.65 -9.78 14.40
N THR A 514 -8.73 -9.38 15.28
CA THR A 514 -9.00 -9.27 16.73
C THR A 514 -10.12 -8.27 17.05
N ILE A 515 -10.20 -7.18 16.27
CA ILE A 515 -11.28 -6.19 16.35
C ILE A 515 -12.61 -6.77 15.83
N ASN A 516 -12.61 -7.48 14.69
CA ASN A 516 -13.80 -8.10 14.13
C ASN A 516 -14.37 -9.22 15.01
N GLU A 517 -13.51 -10.02 15.64
CA GLU A 517 -13.90 -11.04 16.63
C GLU A 517 -14.61 -10.38 17.83
N ALA A 518 -14.06 -9.28 18.37
CA ALA A 518 -14.71 -8.50 19.42
C ALA A 518 -16.04 -7.87 18.95
N ALA A 519 -16.09 -7.34 17.73
CA ALA A 519 -17.30 -6.74 17.15
C ALA A 519 -18.41 -7.75 16.80
N SER A 520 -18.07 -9.04 16.72
CA SER A 520 -19.01 -10.14 16.41
C SER A 520 -19.65 -10.78 17.65
N LEU A 521 -19.10 -10.52 18.85
CA LEU A 521 -19.68 -10.99 20.10
C LEU A 521 -21.01 -10.26 20.42
N PRO A 522 -22.02 -10.96 20.97
CA PRO A 522 -23.33 -10.36 21.25
C PRO A 522 -23.27 -9.32 22.38
N ASN A 523 -22.48 -9.57 23.44
CA ASN A 523 -22.45 -8.75 24.65
C ASN A 523 -21.50 -7.55 24.51
N LYS A 524 -21.79 -6.65 23.55
CA LYS A 524 -20.97 -5.46 23.25
C LYS A 524 -20.81 -4.45 24.40
N SER A 525 -21.62 -4.58 25.45
CA SER A 525 -21.58 -3.77 26.66
C SER A 525 -20.66 -4.29 27.77
N GLU A 526 -20.29 -5.57 27.73
CA GLU A 526 -19.46 -6.22 28.78
C GLU A 526 -18.00 -6.42 28.35
N LEU A 527 -17.68 -6.14 27.09
CA LEU A 527 -16.30 -6.14 26.60
C LEU A 527 -15.51 -4.99 27.22
N ASP A 528 -14.49 -5.33 28.01
CA ASP A 528 -13.48 -4.40 28.48
C ASP A 528 -12.62 -3.93 27.28
N MET A 529 -13.01 -2.79 26.73
CA MET A 529 -12.35 -2.12 25.62
C MET A 529 -10.94 -1.64 25.95
N GLU A 530 -10.63 -1.40 27.23
CA GLU A 530 -9.31 -0.98 27.70
C GLU A 530 -8.36 -2.18 27.74
N SER A 531 -8.82 -3.35 28.19
CA SER A 531 -8.05 -4.61 28.10
C SER A 531 -7.72 -5.00 26.65
N LEU A 532 -8.65 -4.76 25.72
CA LEU A 532 -8.48 -5.02 24.29
C LEU A 532 -7.49 -4.03 23.66
N GLU A 533 -7.59 -2.75 24.01
CA GLU A 533 -6.65 -1.72 23.57
C GLU A 533 -5.24 -2.01 24.08
N GLU A 534 -5.07 -2.29 25.37
CA GLU A 534 -3.79 -2.63 25.99
C GLU A 534 -3.20 -3.95 25.44
N LYS A 535 -4.05 -4.90 24.99
CA LYS A 535 -3.62 -6.12 24.26
C LYS A 535 -3.09 -5.82 22.86
N ILE A 536 -3.68 -4.85 22.16
CA ILE A 536 -3.22 -4.38 20.84
C ILE A 536 -1.95 -3.54 21.00
N ALA A 537 -1.98 -2.52 21.87
CA ALA A 537 -0.87 -1.61 22.14
C ALA A 537 0.40 -2.34 22.56
N ARG A 538 0.35 -3.30 23.50
CA ARG A 538 1.54 -4.08 23.89
C ARG A 538 2.16 -4.89 22.76
N LYS A 539 1.41 -5.27 21.72
CA LYS A 539 2.00 -5.88 20.53
C LYS A 539 2.61 -4.82 19.62
N LEU A 540 1.86 -3.76 19.30
CA LEU A 540 2.31 -2.69 18.38
C LEU A 540 3.52 -1.92 18.92
N LEU A 541 3.66 -1.77 20.25
CA LEU A 541 4.84 -1.14 20.88
C LEU A 541 6.17 -1.84 20.56
N ASN A 542 6.16 -3.12 20.18
CA ASN A 542 7.36 -3.85 19.74
C ASN A 542 7.71 -3.61 18.25
N TYR A 543 6.86 -2.91 17.51
CA TYR A 543 6.96 -2.70 16.06
C TYR A 543 6.65 -1.23 15.73
N PRO A 544 7.61 -0.29 15.98
CA PRO A 544 7.37 1.15 15.91
C PRO A 544 7.07 1.70 14.50
N HIS A 545 7.06 0.85 13.48
CA HIS A 545 6.78 1.15 12.07
C HIS A 545 5.26 1.02 11.79
N VAL A 546 4.55 0.17 12.55
CA VAL A 546 3.09 0.00 12.45
C VAL A 546 2.38 1.21 13.02
N SER A 547 1.54 1.84 12.22
CA SER A 547 0.70 2.95 12.66
C SER A 547 -0.51 2.45 13.46
N VAL A 548 -0.66 2.94 14.69
CA VAL A 548 -1.83 2.71 15.54
C VAL A 548 -3.06 3.46 14.99
N ALA A 549 -2.84 4.49 14.15
CA ALA A 549 -3.89 5.14 13.37
C ALA A 549 -4.65 4.13 12.47
N ASP A 550 -3.95 3.26 11.75
CA ASP A 550 -4.60 2.27 10.87
C ASP A 550 -5.34 1.19 11.68
N ALA A 551 -4.83 0.82 12.86
CA ALA A 551 -5.54 0.00 13.83
C ALA A 551 -6.85 0.67 14.30
N ALA A 552 -6.81 1.99 14.57
CA ALA A 552 -7.98 2.76 14.94
C ALA A 552 -9.00 2.89 13.79
N LYS A 553 -8.56 3.04 12.53
CA LYS A 553 -9.45 2.98 11.35
C LYS A 553 -10.21 1.66 11.27
N ARG A 554 -9.56 0.53 11.52
CA ARG A 554 -10.25 -0.78 11.61
C ARG A 554 -11.28 -0.84 12.74
N ALA A 555 -11.08 -0.11 13.84
CA ALA A 555 -12.10 0.04 14.89
C ALA A 555 -13.27 0.95 14.46
N ILE A 556 -13.07 1.91 13.54
CA ILE A 556 -14.17 2.67 12.91
C ILE A 556 -14.95 1.75 11.96
N ASP A 557 -14.27 1.02 11.05
CA ASP A 557 -14.87 0.04 10.13
C ASP A 557 -15.80 -0.94 10.89
N ALA A 558 -15.31 -1.46 12.02
CA ALA A 558 -16.02 -2.40 12.88
C ALA A 558 -17.10 -1.77 13.80
N LYS A 559 -17.34 -0.46 13.68
CA LYS A 559 -18.32 0.33 14.46
C LYS A 559 -18.05 0.32 15.97
N LEU A 560 -16.77 0.39 16.36
CA LEU A 560 -16.27 0.43 17.74
C LEU A 560 -15.56 1.76 18.08
N PRO A 561 -16.26 2.92 18.05
CA PRO A 561 -15.63 4.24 18.20
C PRO A 561 -14.96 4.48 19.55
N LYS A 562 -15.37 3.78 20.62
CA LYS A 562 -14.68 3.85 21.93
C LYS A 562 -13.25 3.29 21.83
N LEU A 563 -13.04 2.17 21.13
CA LEU A 563 -11.73 1.55 20.95
C LEU A 563 -10.83 2.42 20.07
N ALA A 564 -11.39 2.99 18.99
CA ALA A 564 -10.68 3.93 18.13
C ALA A 564 -10.13 5.13 18.93
N ARG A 565 -10.95 5.79 19.76
CA ARG A 565 -10.53 6.92 20.63
C ARG A 565 -9.40 6.57 21.60
N LEU A 566 -9.33 5.32 22.08
CA LEU A 566 -8.26 4.88 22.97
C LEU A 566 -6.96 4.61 22.19
N LEU A 567 -7.04 3.87 21.08
CA LEU A 567 -5.91 3.59 20.18
C LEU A 567 -5.25 4.88 19.66
N ILE A 568 -6.05 5.86 19.23
CA ILE A 568 -5.58 7.17 18.69
C ILE A 568 -4.72 7.93 19.71
N LYS A 569 -4.97 7.78 21.01
CA LYS A 569 -4.18 8.44 22.06
C LYS A 569 -2.75 7.90 22.21
N ARG A 570 -2.44 6.74 21.62
CA ARG A 570 -1.08 6.16 21.57
C ARG A 570 -0.34 6.39 20.24
N GLU A 571 -1.01 6.93 19.22
CA GLU A 571 -0.35 7.30 17.95
C GLU A 571 0.60 8.48 18.16
N LYS A 572 1.78 8.42 17.53
CA LYS A 572 2.85 9.45 17.66
C LYS A 572 2.87 10.50 16.54
N ASP A 573 2.14 10.28 15.45
CA ASP A 573 2.06 11.20 14.33
C ASP A 573 0.75 11.99 14.37
N ASP A 574 0.83 13.26 14.77
CA ASP A 574 -0.30 14.20 14.82
C ASP A 574 -1.08 14.24 13.50
N SER A 575 -0.40 14.07 12.36
CA SER A 575 -0.97 14.14 11.02
C SER A 575 -2.00 13.02 10.82
N LYS A 576 -1.63 11.79 11.21
CA LYS A 576 -2.52 10.63 11.16
C LYS A 576 -3.55 10.68 12.27
N GLN A 577 -3.16 11.12 13.47
CA GLN A 577 -4.06 11.26 14.62
C GLN A 577 -5.26 12.18 14.28
N VAL A 578 -4.99 13.33 13.67
CA VAL A 578 -6.02 14.27 13.19
C VAL A 578 -6.89 13.63 12.11
N ASN A 579 -6.31 12.94 11.12
CA ASN A 579 -7.08 12.28 10.06
C ASN A 579 -8.11 11.27 10.62
N VAL A 580 -7.72 10.41 11.57
CA VAL A 580 -8.63 9.41 12.16
C VAL A 580 -9.66 10.07 13.10
N LEU A 581 -9.32 11.18 13.76
CA LEU A 581 -10.29 11.97 14.55
C LEU A 581 -11.36 12.64 13.67
N LEU A 582 -11.00 13.07 12.44
CA LEU A 582 -11.97 13.54 11.45
C LEU A 582 -12.88 12.39 10.97
N GLU A 583 -12.31 11.22 10.67
CA GLU A 583 -13.08 10.01 10.29
C GLU A 583 -14.02 9.52 11.42
N LEU A 584 -13.70 9.80 12.69
CA LEU A 584 -14.59 9.58 13.84
C LEU A 584 -15.70 10.64 14.02
N GLY A 585 -15.59 11.78 13.35
CA GLY A 585 -16.45 12.96 13.60
C GLY A 585 -16.10 13.74 14.88
N ASP A 586 -14.94 13.47 15.52
CA ASP A 586 -14.51 14.11 16.77
C ASP A 586 -13.86 15.48 16.53
N ILE A 587 -14.61 16.37 15.88
CA ILE A 587 -14.21 17.69 15.39
C ILE A 587 -13.44 18.51 16.44
N GLN A 588 -13.90 18.54 17.69
CA GLN A 588 -13.28 19.36 18.74
C GLN A 588 -11.92 18.81 19.19
N GLU A 589 -11.73 17.48 19.24
CA GLU A 589 -10.41 16.92 19.55
C GLU A 589 -9.48 16.98 18.32
N ALA A 590 -9.99 16.78 17.09
CA ALA A 590 -9.21 16.98 15.86
C ALA A 590 -8.65 18.42 15.75
N LEU A 591 -9.50 19.43 15.98
CA LEU A 591 -9.11 20.85 16.01
C LEU A 591 -8.09 21.14 17.12
N ALA A 592 -8.29 20.60 18.33
CA ALA A 592 -7.37 20.80 19.46
C ALA A 592 -6.00 20.14 19.21
N ARG A 593 -5.96 18.94 18.60
CA ARG A 593 -4.70 18.26 18.25
C ARG A 593 -3.95 18.98 17.13
N ALA A 594 -4.64 19.37 16.05
CA ALA A 594 -4.03 20.13 14.97
C ALA A 594 -3.45 21.48 15.46
N ALA A 595 -4.12 22.14 16.42
CA ALA A 595 -3.63 23.36 17.06
C ALA A 595 -2.44 23.09 17.99
N ALA A 596 -2.44 22.00 18.75
CA ALA A 596 -1.31 21.60 19.60
C ALA A 596 -0.06 21.24 18.76
N ALA A 597 -0.25 20.62 17.59
CA ALA A 597 0.83 20.25 16.67
C ALA A 597 1.51 21.45 15.99
N GLN A 598 0.92 22.65 16.05
CA GLN A 598 1.45 23.90 15.47
C GLN A 598 1.82 23.80 13.97
N ARG A 599 1.19 22.91 13.21
CA ARG A 599 1.40 22.73 11.75
C ARG A 599 0.26 23.41 10.98
N PRO A 600 0.49 24.56 10.30
CA PRO A 600 -0.57 25.25 9.56
C PRO A 600 -1.24 24.39 8.50
N GLN A 601 -0.51 23.48 7.85
CA GLN A 601 -1.06 22.57 6.83
C GLN A 601 -2.16 21.64 7.39
N LEU A 602 -1.96 21.08 8.59
CA LEU A 602 -2.98 20.25 9.25
C LEU A 602 -4.21 21.09 9.65
N MET A 603 -4.00 22.32 10.13
CA MET A 603 -5.10 23.24 10.43
C MET A 603 -5.94 23.58 9.18
N HIS A 604 -5.29 23.87 8.04
CA HIS A 604 -6.00 24.09 6.77
C HIS A 604 -6.77 22.85 6.32
N GLN A 605 -6.20 21.66 6.48
CA GLN A 605 -6.87 20.40 6.13
C GLN A 605 -8.14 20.19 6.98
N VAL A 606 -8.06 20.41 8.30
CA VAL A 606 -9.22 20.34 9.21
C VAL A 606 -10.28 21.38 8.82
N VAL A 607 -9.90 22.65 8.63
CA VAL A 607 -10.84 23.73 8.28
C VAL A 607 -11.54 23.44 6.94
N ARG A 608 -10.81 23.01 5.91
CA ARG A 608 -11.40 22.64 4.60
C ARG A 608 -12.33 21.43 4.68
N HIS A 609 -12.00 20.43 5.51
CA HIS A 609 -12.90 19.29 5.73
C HIS A 609 -14.19 19.73 6.43
N LEU A 610 -14.11 20.59 7.45
CA LEU A 610 -15.27 21.15 8.14
C LEU A 610 -16.16 22.00 7.21
N MET A 611 -15.56 22.84 6.36
CA MET A 611 -16.30 23.63 5.37
C MET A 611 -17.07 22.78 4.35
N LYS A 612 -16.68 21.52 4.15
CA LYS A 612 -17.34 20.58 3.23
C LYS A 612 -18.43 19.74 3.90
N GLU A 613 -18.15 19.20 5.09
CA GLU A 613 -19.03 18.19 5.73
C GLU A 613 -20.02 18.79 6.75
N GLN A 614 -19.78 20.01 7.26
CA GLN A 614 -20.59 20.63 8.31
C GLN A 614 -21.32 21.88 7.84
N LYS A 615 -22.42 22.23 8.53
CA LYS A 615 -23.11 23.51 8.28
C LYS A 615 -22.29 24.67 8.80
N ARG A 616 -22.42 25.81 8.12
CA ARG A 616 -21.68 27.05 8.40
C ARG A 616 -21.66 27.45 9.87
N ALA A 617 -22.82 27.55 10.52
CA ALA A 617 -22.90 27.96 11.93
C ALA A 617 -22.16 26.99 12.88
N ASP A 618 -22.18 25.70 12.59
CA ASP A 618 -21.60 24.66 13.44
C ASP A 618 -20.06 24.65 13.34
N TYR A 619 -19.50 24.81 12.13
CA TYR A 619 -18.05 24.92 11.98
C TYR A 619 -17.50 26.30 12.37
N GLU A 620 -18.19 27.41 12.11
CA GLU A 620 -17.74 28.74 12.56
C GLU A 620 -17.70 28.83 14.09
N LEU A 621 -18.66 28.22 14.79
CA LEU A 621 -18.65 28.10 16.25
C LEU A 621 -17.51 27.22 16.79
N ALA A 622 -17.11 26.17 16.04
CA ALA A 622 -15.97 25.32 16.41
C ALA A 622 -14.62 26.04 16.19
N ILE A 623 -14.45 26.69 15.03
CA ILE A 623 -13.25 27.44 14.65
C ILE A 623 -13.00 28.62 15.59
N ARG A 624 -14.06 29.36 15.98
CA ARG A 624 -13.98 30.52 16.89
C ARG A 624 -13.30 30.21 18.24
N LYS A 625 -13.32 28.95 18.70
CA LYS A 625 -12.67 28.53 19.96
C LYS A 625 -11.13 28.50 19.88
N ILE A 626 -10.55 28.52 18.67
CA ILE A 626 -9.10 28.40 18.46
C ILE A 626 -8.62 29.59 17.61
N PRO A 627 -7.90 30.58 18.17
CA PRO A 627 -7.46 31.76 17.44
C PRO A 627 -6.65 31.45 16.17
N LEU A 628 -5.78 30.43 16.20
CA LEU A 628 -5.03 29.99 15.03
C LEU A 628 -5.94 29.45 13.90
N ALA A 629 -7.03 28.75 14.24
CA ALA A 629 -8.02 28.30 13.25
C ALA A 629 -8.77 29.49 12.65
N GLN A 630 -9.14 30.46 13.48
CA GLN A 630 -9.85 31.67 13.05
C GLN A 630 -9.03 32.52 12.07
N CYS A 631 -7.73 32.71 12.33
CA CYS A 631 -6.84 33.43 11.40
C CYS A 631 -6.75 32.71 10.05
N LEU A 632 -6.48 31.40 10.04
CA LEU A 632 -6.35 30.65 8.80
C LEU A 632 -7.68 30.54 8.01
N TYR A 633 -8.83 30.53 8.71
CA TYR A 633 -10.14 30.65 8.07
C TYR A 633 -10.37 32.04 7.46
N GLN A 634 -9.94 33.12 8.12
CA GLN A 634 -9.94 34.47 7.53
C GLN A 634 -9.05 34.55 6.29
N ASP A 635 -7.84 33.99 6.33
CA ASP A 635 -6.93 33.96 5.17
C ASP A 635 -7.52 33.15 4.00
N LEU A 636 -8.11 31.97 4.25
CA LEU A 636 -8.83 31.18 3.24
C LEU A 636 -10.00 31.96 2.60
N VAL A 637 -10.84 32.60 3.42
CA VAL A 637 -11.97 33.41 2.93
C VAL A 637 -11.48 34.62 2.11
N ARG A 638 -10.27 35.12 2.35
CA ARG A 638 -9.64 36.17 1.52
C ARG A 638 -9.09 35.61 0.21
N GLU A 639 -8.57 34.38 0.18
CA GLU A 639 -8.02 33.74 -1.03
C GLU A 639 -9.09 33.27 -2.02
N GLU A 640 -10.31 32.94 -1.58
CA GLU A 640 -11.46 32.59 -2.45
C GLU A 640 -12.08 33.81 -3.16
N SER A 641 -11.23 34.75 -3.61
CA SER A 641 -11.64 36.04 -4.18
C SER A 641 -11.94 35.98 -5.68
N ASP A 642 -13.24 36.02 -6.00
CA ASP A 642 -13.73 36.64 -7.24
C ASP A 642 -14.95 37.55 -6.94
N ARG A 643 -16.09 37.02 -6.43
CA ARG A 643 -17.37 37.78 -6.42
C ARG A 643 -18.22 37.78 -5.14
N GLY A 644 -17.76 37.23 -4.01
CA GLY A 644 -18.59 37.12 -2.80
C GLY A 644 -17.88 37.28 -1.44
N SER A 645 -16.57 37.03 -1.37
CA SER A 645 -15.78 36.95 -0.14
C SER A 645 -15.84 38.20 0.74
N GLY A 646 -15.85 39.40 0.16
CA GLY A 646 -15.82 40.66 0.93
C GLY A 646 -16.96 40.81 1.95
N LYS A 647 -18.20 40.42 1.59
CA LYS A 647 -19.35 40.45 2.53
C LYS A 647 -19.21 39.41 3.64
N MET A 648 -18.58 38.27 3.33
CA MET A 648 -18.34 37.19 4.28
C MET A 648 -17.22 37.53 5.26
N MET A 649 -16.15 38.18 4.79
CA MET A 649 -15.09 38.75 5.62
C MET A 649 -15.65 39.81 6.57
N LEU A 650 -16.43 40.78 6.05
CA LEU A 650 -17.03 41.83 6.87
C LEU A 650 -17.89 41.24 8.00
N ALA A 651 -18.77 40.27 7.69
CA ALA A 651 -19.59 39.60 8.70
C ALA A 651 -18.76 38.87 9.78
N LEU A 652 -17.59 38.32 9.43
CA LEU A 652 -16.68 37.69 10.40
C LEU A 652 -15.96 38.73 11.28
N LEU A 653 -15.62 39.89 10.73
CA LEU A 653 -15.02 41.01 11.49
C LEU A 653 -16.05 41.70 12.40
N GLU A 654 -17.31 41.81 11.96
CA GLU A 654 -18.45 42.27 12.76
C GLU A 654 -18.71 41.32 13.94
N GLN A 655 -18.80 40.00 13.71
CA GLN A 655 -18.98 38.99 14.77
C GLN A 655 -17.81 38.90 15.78
N ALA A 656 -16.63 39.37 15.39
CA ALA A 656 -15.43 39.44 16.21
C ALA A 656 -15.29 40.78 16.96
N SER A 657 -16.08 41.80 16.62
CA SER A 657 -15.91 43.20 17.07
C SER A 657 -14.53 43.79 16.74
N ASP A 658 -13.91 43.35 15.64
CA ASP A 658 -12.59 43.81 15.19
C ASP A 658 -12.72 45.13 14.41
N PHE A 659 -12.95 46.23 15.15
CA PHE A 659 -13.23 47.54 14.58
C PHE A 659 -12.04 48.15 13.81
N GLU A 660 -10.80 47.76 14.16
CA GLU A 660 -9.59 48.18 13.43
C GLU A 660 -9.59 47.59 12.02
N ARG A 661 -9.77 46.26 11.89
CA ARG A 661 -9.83 45.61 10.58
C ARG A 661 -11.08 45.97 9.79
N GLN A 662 -12.23 46.23 10.45
CA GLN A 662 -13.41 46.80 9.77
C GLN A 662 -13.10 48.16 9.14
N THR A 663 -12.38 49.03 9.86
CA THR A 663 -11.97 50.36 9.36
C THR A 663 -11.05 50.21 8.15
N MET A 664 -10.04 49.33 8.22
CA MET A 664 -9.16 49.02 7.07
C MET A 664 -9.95 48.46 5.88
N PHE A 665 -10.84 47.48 6.11
CA PHE A 665 -11.66 46.87 5.04
C PHE A 665 -12.53 47.90 4.30
N HIS A 666 -13.09 48.88 5.02
CA HIS A 666 -13.84 49.96 4.41
C HIS A 666 -12.96 50.97 3.66
N LEU A 667 -11.72 51.20 4.09
CA LEU A 667 -10.74 52.02 3.35
C LEU A 667 -10.25 51.35 2.06
N ASP A 668 -9.98 50.04 2.11
CA ASP A 668 -9.69 49.20 0.94
C ASP A 668 -10.81 49.27 -0.11
N ALA A 669 -12.07 49.38 0.34
CA ALA A 669 -13.23 49.59 -0.55
C ALA A 669 -13.29 51.02 -1.11
N VAL A 670 -12.86 52.04 -0.35
CA VAL A 670 -12.79 53.45 -0.79
C VAL A 670 -11.72 53.69 -1.86
N GLU A 671 -10.66 52.86 -1.90
CA GLU A 671 -9.67 52.91 -2.99
C GLU A 671 -10.19 52.27 -4.29
N LYS A 672 -10.95 51.17 -4.18
CA LYS A 672 -11.38 50.33 -5.32
C LYS A 672 -12.72 50.76 -5.94
N GLU A 673 -13.56 51.48 -5.21
CA GLU A 673 -14.89 51.90 -5.67
C GLU A 673 -14.83 53.12 -6.60
N ILE A 674 -15.47 53.01 -7.77
CA ILE A 674 -15.51 54.04 -8.81
C ILE A 674 -16.68 55.00 -8.59
N ASN A 675 -17.80 54.54 -8.00
CA ASN A 675 -18.97 55.35 -7.75
C ASN A 675 -18.78 56.28 -6.53
N PRO A 676 -18.78 57.62 -6.70
CA PRO A 676 -18.58 58.56 -5.60
C PRO A 676 -19.60 58.42 -4.46
N GLY A 677 -20.84 58.03 -4.78
CA GLY A 677 -21.90 57.83 -3.77
C GLY A 677 -21.65 56.62 -2.87
N GLU A 678 -21.20 55.49 -3.43
CA GLU A 678 -20.85 54.31 -2.62
C GLU A 678 -19.49 54.46 -1.94
N ARG A 679 -18.56 55.18 -2.56
CA ARG A 679 -17.29 55.59 -1.94
C ARG A 679 -17.53 56.43 -0.67
N LEU A 680 -18.50 57.36 -0.70
CA LEU A 680 -18.95 58.12 0.46
C LEU A 680 -19.65 57.23 1.52
N ASN A 681 -20.45 56.24 1.10
CA ASN A 681 -21.03 55.25 2.03
C ASN A 681 -19.94 54.42 2.74
N CYS A 682 -18.90 53.99 2.03
CA CYS A 682 -17.78 53.27 2.62
C CYS A 682 -16.94 54.15 3.57
N LEU A 683 -16.69 55.43 3.24
CA LEU A 683 -16.09 56.39 4.17
C LEU A 683 -16.92 56.55 5.46
N ARG A 684 -18.25 56.62 5.35
CA ARG A 684 -19.13 56.69 6.53
C ARG A 684 -19.07 55.42 7.38
N ARG A 685 -19.06 54.23 6.76
CA ARG A 685 -18.88 52.96 7.49
C ARG A 685 -17.50 52.85 8.16
N ALA A 686 -16.44 53.30 7.50
CA ALA A 686 -15.11 53.41 8.10
C ALA A 686 -15.12 54.32 9.34
N LYS A 687 -15.83 55.46 9.27
CA LYS A 687 -16.01 56.36 10.43
C LYS A 687 -16.79 55.69 11.56
N GLU A 688 -17.87 54.98 11.25
CA GLU A 688 -18.69 54.25 12.23
C GLU A 688 -17.86 53.14 12.92
N ALA A 689 -17.00 52.43 12.19
CA ALA A 689 -16.04 51.48 12.76
C ALA A 689 -14.97 52.16 13.64
N ALA A 690 -14.31 53.22 13.16
CA ALA A 690 -13.29 53.96 13.92
C ALA A 690 -13.86 54.57 15.22
N LYS A 691 -15.11 55.03 15.19
CA LYS A 691 -15.84 55.49 16.38
C LYS A 691 -16.09 54.37 17.40
N ASN A 692 -16.41 53.16 16.93
CA ASN A 692 -16.58 51.99 17.80
C ASN A 692 -15.24 51.47 18.36
N LEU A 693 -14.14 51.66 17.64
CA LEU A 693 -12.77 51.44 18.13
C LEU A 693 -12.38 52.47 19.21
N GLY A 694 -12.94 53.68 19.14
CA GLY A 694 -12.68 54.78 20.07
C GLY A 694 -11.54 55.71 19.67
N ASP A 695 -10.94 55.54 18.48
CA ASP A 695 -9.90 56.43 17.97
C ASP A 695 -10.52 57.70 17.38
N LYS A 696 -10.48 58.76 18.19
CA LYS A 696 -10.97 60.10 17.81
C LYS A 696 -10.14 60.75 16.71
N GLY A 697 -8.84 60.45 16.61
CA GLY A 697 -7.99 61.00 15.56
C GLY A 697 -8.38 60.47 14.19
N ILE A 698 -8.63 59.15 14.11
CA ILE A 698 -9.17 58.52 12.90
C ILE A 698 -10.62 58.96 12.64
N GLU A 699 -11.49 59.04 13.68
CA GLU A 699 -12.87 59.52 13.50
C GLU A 699 -12.91 60.95 12.93
N GLU A 700 -12.08 61.88 13.44
CA GLU A 700 -12.02 63.26 12.96
C GLU A 700 -11.47 63.34 11.52
N LEU A 701 -10.40 62.61 11.19
CA LEU A 701 -9.85 62.56 9.83
C LEU A 701 -10.86 62.01 8.81
N LEU A 702 -11.53 60.89 9.13
CA LEU A 702 -12.56 60.31 8.26
C LEU A 702 -13.79 61.22 8.15
N SER A 703 -14.14 61.95 9.22
CA SER A 703 -15.21 62.93 9.18
C SER A 703 -14.91 64.11 8.25
N ASP A 704 -13.67 64.59 8.23
CA ASP A 704 -13.28 65.73 7.40
C ASP A 704 -13.07 65.32 5.93
N MET A 705 -12.59 64.09 5.68
CA MET A 705 -12.60 63.49 4.33
C MET A 705 -14.02 63.34 3.80
N ALA A 706 -14.95 62.78 4.59
CA ALA A 706 -16.35 62.61 4.20
C ALA A 706 -17.10 63.94 4.01
N ALA A 707 -16.68 65.01 4.71
CA ALA A 707 -17.23 66.36 4.51
C ALA A 707 -16.70 67.04 3.23
N PHE A 708 -15.48 66.73 2.79
CA PHE A 708 -14.87 67.33 1.60
C PHE A 708 -15.24 66.60 0.29
N ALA A 709 -15.37 65.27 0.34
CA ALA A 709 -15.58 64.40 -0.83
C ALA A 709 -16.78 64.78 -1.74
N PRO A 710 -17.98 65.15 -1.23
CA PRO A 710 -19.11 65.51 -2.12
C PRO A 710 -18.77 66.68 -3.05
N GLY A 711 -18.09 67.71 -2.51
CA GLY A 711 -17.66 68.85 -3.30
C GLY A 711 -16.53 68.53 -4.28
N GLN A 712 -15.68 67.53 -4.01
CA GLN A 712 -14.70 67.06 -5.00
C GLN A 712 -15.39 66.44 -6.21
N SER A 713 -16.43 65.62 -5.98
CA SER A 713 -17.14 64.95 -7.06
C SER A 713 -17.96 65.93 -7.92
N GLU A 714 -18.58 66.95 -7.31
CA GLU A 714 -19.21 68.08 -8.03
C GLU A 714 -18.24 68.81 -8.98
N ARG A 715 -16.91 68.71 -8.74
CA ARG A 715 -15.86 69.32 -9.58
C ARG A 715 -15.15 68.32 -10.50
N GLY A 716 -15.44 67.01 -10.39
CA GLY A 716 -14.71 65.95 -11.09
C GLY A 716 -13.30 65.70 -10.55
N GLU A 717 -13.04 66.04 -9.29
CA GLU A 717 -11.71 66.07 -8.65
C GLU A 717 -11.50 64.91 -7.66
N ASP A 718 -12.22 63.80 -7.84
CA ASP A 718 -12.33 62.67 -6.88
C ASP A 718 -11.01 61.98 -6.49
N HIS A 719 -9.92 62.21 -7.23
CA HIS A 719 -8.59 61.67 -6.95
C HIS A 719 -7.56 62.72 -6.48
N MET A 720 -7.93 64.01 -6.40
CA MET A 720 -7.01 65.06 -5.94
C MET A 720 -6.92 65.10 -4.42
N THR A 721 -5.76 65.47 -3.88
CA THR A 721 -5.65 65.77 -2.45
C THR A 721 -6.22 67.16 -2.13
N ILE A 722 -6.54 67.40 -0.85
CA ILE A 722 -6.96 68.73 -0.36
C ILE A 722 -5.91 69.81 -0.71
N ARG A 723 -4.60 69.47 -0.67
CA ARG A 723 -3.52 70.38 -1.06
C ARG A 723 -3.59 70.69 -2.55
N ASP A 724 -3.68 69.68 -3.40
CA ASP A 724 -3.65 69.87 -4.85
C ASP A 724 -4.88 70.67 -5.31
N THR A 725 -6.03 70.45 -4.67
CA THR A 725 -7.25 71.25 -4.86
C THR A 725 -7.03 72.73 -4.53
N VAL A 726 -6.36 73.06 -3.42
CA VAL A 726 -6.03 74.46 -3.07
C VAL A 726 -4.98 75.06 -4.00
N VAL A 727 -4.01 74.27 -4.46
CA VAL A 727 -3.00 74.71 -5.45
C VAL A 727 -3.64 74.97 -6.83
N GLU A 728 -4.63 74.17 -7.24
CA GLU A 728 -5.26 74.27 -8.56
C GLU A 728 -6.38 75.33 -8.64
N HIS A 729 -6.94 75.78 -7.52
CA HIS A 729 -7.89 76.92 -7.47
C HIS A 729 -7.30 78.17 -6.79
N ALA A 730 -5.97 78.28 -6.68
CA ALA A 730 -5.28 79.36 -5.97
C ALA A 730 -5.54 80.78 -6.50
N ASP A 731 -6.04 80.91 -7.74
CA ASP A 731 -6.45 82.15 -8.40
C ASP A 731 -7.88 82.61 -8.03
N ASP A 732 -8.67 81.74 -7.39
CA ASP A 732 -10.02 82.03 -6.87
C ASP A 732 -10.00 82.13 -5.34
N ALA A 733 -9.84 83.36 -4.85
CA ALA A 733 -9.78 83.64 -3.42
C ALA A 733 -11.09 83.28 -2.66
N GLN A 734 -12.23 83.16 -3.34
CA GLN A 734 -13.48 82.74 -2.70
C GLN A 734 -13.51 81.22 -2.51
N LYS A 735 -13.13 80.43 -3.53
CA LYS A 735 -12.98 78.97 -3.39
C LYS A 735 -11.91 78.60 -2.36
N VAL A 736 -10.76 79.27 -2.36
CA VAL A 736 -9.70 79.03 -1.36
C VAL A 736 -10.21 79.29 0.07
N ALA A 737 -11.05 80.31 0.28
CA ALA A 737 -11.69 80.55 1.57
C ALA A 737 -12.75 79.49 1.94
N GLN A 738 -13.52 78.98 0.97
CA GLN A 738 -14.45 77.87 1.16
C GLN A 738 -13.71 76.58 1.53
N PHE A 739 -12.65 76.22 0.80
CA PHE A 739 -11.82 75.05 1.08
C PHE A 739 -11.10 75.14 2.44
N LYS A 740 -10.65 76.35 2.83
CA LYS A 740 -10.14 76.59 4.19
C LYS A 740 -11.16 76.22 5.26
N HIS A 741 -12.42 76.62 5.08
CA HIS A 741 -13.49 76.33 6.04
C HIS A 741 -13.89 74.84 6.02
N GLN A 742 -14.04 74.25 4.84
CA GLN A 742 -14.46 72.84 4.68
C GLN A 742 -13.42 71.86 5.24
N ALA A 743 -12.13 72.08 4.95
CA ALA A 743 -11.03 71.21 5.38
C ALA A 743 -10.25 71.75 6.61
N LYS A 744 -10.84 72.68 7.37
CA LYS A 744 -10.30 73.28 8.61
C LYS A 744 -8.84 73.76 8.53
N LEU A 745 -8.39 74.23 7.35
CA LEU A 745 -6.98 74.46 7.07
C LEU A 745 -6.42 75.65 7.87
N THR A 746 -5.18 75.50 8.38
CA THR A 746 -4.49 76.61 9.04
C THR A 746 -4.09 77.68 8.03
N ASP A 747 -4.08 78.95 8.46
CA ASP A 747 -3.65 80.06 7.59
C ASP A 747 -2.25 79.85 7.01
N LYS A 748 -1.33 79.21 7.74
CA LYS A 748 0.02 78.90 7.23
C LYS A 748 -0.01 77.91 6.06
N GLN A 749 -0.85 76.87 6.10
CA GLN A 749 -1.02 75.94 4.98
C GLN A 749 -1.63 76.65 3.77
N VAL A 750 -2.73 77.38 3.98
CA VAL A 750 -3.44 78.10 2.90
C VAL A 750 -2.52 79.10 2.22
N TRP A 751 -1.76 79.92 2.97
CA TRP A 751 -0.80 80.85 2.40
C TRP A 751 0.28 80.14 1.58
N LEU A 752 0.89 79.06 2.10
CA LEU A 752 1.93 78.32 1.37
C LEU A 752 1.41 77.71 0.06
N TRP A 753 0.23 77.10 0.08
CA TRP A 753 -0.36 76.43 -1.09
C TRP A 753 -0.88 77.44 -2.12
N THR A 754 -1.44 78.58 -1.67
CA THR A 754 -1.85 79.67 -2.57
C THR A 754 -0.64 80.33 -3.24
N ILE A 755 0.47 80.55 -2.49
CA ILE A 755 1.74 81.05 -3.06
C ILE A 755 2.28 80.08 -4.13
N GLU A 756 2.22 78.77 -3.88
CA GLU A 756 2.65 77.75 -4.83
C GLU A 756 1.75 77.69 -6.08
N GLY A 757 0.42 77.78 -5.92
CA GLY A 757 -0.56 77.75 -7.01
C GLY A 757 -0.57 79.02 -7.87
N LEU A 758 -0.49 80.21 -7.27
CA LEU A 758 -0.38 81.47 -8.02
C LEU A 758 0.91 81.53 -8.86
N ALA A 759 2.03 81.02 -8.32
CA ALA A 759 3.27 80.90 -9.07
C ALA A 759 3.18 79.83 -10.19
N LYS A 760 2.55 78.68 -9.93
CA LYS A 760 2.26 77.64 -10.94
C LYS A 760 1.44 78.19 -12.11
N LYS A 761 0.37 78.95 -11.82
CA LYS A 761 -0.50 79.59 -12.82
C LYS A 761 0.08 80.89 -13.43
N GLY A 762 1.23 81.38 -12.94
CA GLY A 762 1.84 82.63 -13.41
C GLY A 762 1.06 83.90 -13.10
N LYS A 763 0.17 83.88 -12.10
CA LYS A 763 -0.68 85.01 -11.67
C LYS A 763 0.11 85.98 -10.78
N MET A 764 1.17 86.57 -11.35
CA MET A 764 2.18 87.31 -10.58
C MET A 764 1.62 88.59 -9.91
N GLU A 765 0.62 89.24 -10.50
CA GLU A 765 -0.05 90.42 -9.92
C GLU A 765 -0.74 90.05 -8.59
N GLN A 766 -1.57 89.00 -8.59
CA GLN A 766 -2.23 88.48 -7.39
C GLN A 766 -1.21 88.03 -6.33
N LEU A 767 -0.08 87.44 -6.75
CA LEU A 767 1.02 87.04 -5.86
C LEU A 767 1.73 88.26 -5.25
N PHE A 768 1.90 89.34 -6.03
CA PHE A 768 2.47 90.61 -5.58
C PHE A 768 1.54 91.33 -4.58
N ASP A 769 0.23 91.35 -4.83
CA ASP A 769 -0.77 91.87 -3.90
C ASP A 769 -0.82 91.09 -2.58
N MET A 770 -0.75 89.75 -2.66
CA MET A 770 -0.62 88.89 -1.48
C MET A 770 0.63 89.23 -0.67
N ALA A 771 1.73 89.61 -1.34
CA ALA A 771 2.96 90.08 -0.71
C ALA A 771 2.96 91.57 -0.28
N GLN A 772 1.91 92.36 -0.53
CA GLN A 772 1.75 93.68 0.09
C GLN A 772 1.23 93.56 1.53
N LYS A 773 0.48 92.50 1.82
CA LYS A 773 0.05 92.15 3.19
C LYS A 773 1.20 91.48 3.93
N LYS A 774 1.32 91.72 5.24
CA LYS A 774 2.37 91.13 6.08
C LYS A 774 2.21 89.61 6.16
N SER A 775 3.02 88.89 5.39
CA SER A 775 2.93 87.43 5.27
C SER A 775 3.16 86.70 6.62
N PRO A 776 2.24 85.81 7.06
CA PRO A 776 2.40 85.00 8.26
C PRO A 776 3.40 83.84 8.09
N VAL A 777 3.94 83.67 6.88
CA VAL A 777 4.94 82.64 6.51
C VAL A 777 6.24 83.26 5.97
N GLY A 778 6.41 84.59 6.13
CA GLY A 778 7.54 85.33 5.57
C GLY A 778 7.50 85.45 4.04
N TYR A 779 8.56 86.01 3.45
CA TYR A 779 8.68 86.20 1.99
C TYR A 779 9.56 85.14 1.30
N VAL A 780 10.29 84.32 2.06
CA VAL A 780 11.09 83.20 1.53
C VAL A 780 10.24 82.19 0.72
N PRO A 781 8.98 81.84 1.10
CA PRO A 781 8.14 80.96 0.28
C PRO A 781 7.81 81.53 -1.11
N PHE A 782 7.59 82.85 -1.22
CA PHE A 782 7.34 83.51 -2.51
C PHE A 782 8.53 83.33 -3.46
N ILE A 783 9.75 83.56 -2.95
CA ILE A 783 11.00 83.38 -3.71
C ILE A 783 11.17 81.91 -4.12
N LYS A 784 10.93 80.96 -3.21
CA LYS A 784 11.00 79.52 -3.53
C LYS A 784 10.00 79.10 -4.61
N ALA A 785 8.76 79.59 -4.55
CA ALA A 785 7.72 79.30 -5.55
C ALA A 785 8.06 79.93 -6.91
N CYS A 786 8.50 81.20 -6.94
CA CYS A 786 8.92 81.86 -8.18
C CYS A 786 10.11 81.15 -8.83
N MET A 787 11.12 80.74 -8.06
CA MET A 787 12.25 79.97 -8.57
C MET A 787 11.84 78.58 -9.08
N LYS A 788 10.93 77.88 -8.38
CA LYS A 788 10.39 76.57 -8.79
C LYS A 788 9.68 76.62 -10.14
N TYR A 789 9.00 77.72 -10.46
CA TYR A 789 8.27 77.92 -11.73
C TYR A 789 8.97 78.93 -12.66
N HIS A 790 10.29 79.08 -12.54
CA HIS A 790 11.17 79.88 -13.42
C HIS A 790 10.81 81.38 -13.58
N ARG A 791 10.09 81.99 -12.63
CA ARG A 791 9.71 83.42 -12.63
C ARG A 791 10.77 84.30 -11.94
N GLN A 792 11.98 84.35 -12.50
CA GLN A 792 13.14 84.98 -11.83
C GLN A 792 13.02 86.51 -11.63
N ASP A 793 12.32 87.22 -12.52
CA ASP A 793 12.21 88.69 -12.47
C ASP A 793 11.46 89.19 -11.22
N GLU A 794 10.48 88.41 -10.77
CA GLU A 794 9.66 88.66 -9.57
C GLU A 794 10.45 88.43 -8.27
N CYS A 795 11.43 87.52 -8.26
CA CYS A 795 12.23 87.20 -7.07
C CYS A 795 12.89 88.43 -6.45
N LYS A 796 13.31 89.40 -7.27
CA LYS A 796 13.89 90.68 -6.81
C LYS A 796 12.90 91.51 -5.97
N LYS A 797 11.62 91.54 -6.35
CA LYS A 797 10.55 92.27 -5.65
C LYS A 797 10.31 91.69 -4.25
N TYR A 798 10.31 90.37 -4.13
CA TYR A 798 10.10 89.68 -2.86
C TYR A 798 11.36 89.69 -1.98
N PHE A 799 12.55 89.59 -2.57
CA PHE A 799 13.82 89.66 -1.85
C PHE A 799 13.99 90.97 -1.07
N ALA A 800 13.61 92.10 -1.67
CA ALA A 800 13.64 93.42 -1.00
C ALA A 800 12.76 93.50 0.27
N LYS A 801 11.76 92.62 0.42
CA LYS A 801 10.89 92.52 1.60
C LYS A 801 11.37 91.50 2.64
N VAL A 802 12.44 90.75 2.36
CA VAL A 802 13.01 89.78 3.32
C VAL A 802 13.80 90.55 4.38
N HIS A 803 13.43 90.35 5.65
CA HIS A 803 14.09 90.97 6.80
C HIS A 803 14.35 89.90 7.86
N GLY A 804 15.50 89.97 8.53
CA GLY A 804 15.97 88.92 9.42
C GLY A 804 17.05 88.06 8.78
N TYR A 805 18.10 87.76 9.56
CA TYR A 805 19.34 87.15 9.06
C TYR A 805 19.15 85.74 8.49
N GLN A 806 18.42 84.87 9.20
CA GLN A 806 18.16 83.50 8.75
C GLN A 806 17.31 83.46 7.47
N ASP A 807 16.28 84.30 7.38
CA ASP A 807 15.43 84.41 6.20
C ASP A 807 16.18 85.01 4.99
N LEU A 808 17.07 85.98 5.20
CA LEU A 808 17.94 86.52 4.14
C LEU A 808 18.88 85.43 3.59
N ILE A 809 19.52 84.63 4.44
CA ILE A 809 20.34 83.48 4.02
C ILE A 809 19.46 82.45 3.28
N ALA A 810 18.27 82.13 3.79
CA ALA A 810 17.33 81.21 3.15
C ALA A 810 16.83 81.71 1.78
N ALA A 811 16.68 83.03 1.62
CA ALA A 811 16.32 83.67 0.35
C ALA A 811 17.48 83.64 -0.66
N TYR A 812 18.72 83.97 -0.26
CA TYR A 812 19.89 83.84 -1.14
C TYR A 812 20.12 82.39 -1.58
N MET A 813 19.95 81.40 -0.67
CA MET A 813 19.99 79.99 -1.03
C MET A 813 18.87 79.60 -2.01
N ALA A 814 17.64 80.12 -1.81
CA ALA A 814 16.53 79.85 -2.72
C ALA A 814 16.76 80.45 -4.14
N MET A 815 17.45 81.59 -4.24
CA MET A 815 17.88 82.19 -5.51
C MET A 815 19.15 81.57 -6.10
N GLY A 816 19.75 80.54 -5.47
CA GLY A 816 20.99 79.92 -5.92
C GLY A 816 22.26 80.76 -5.74
N ASN A 817 22.18 81.92 -5.06
CA ASN A 817 23.31 82.80 -4.81
C ASN A 817 24.00 82.44 -3.47
N TYR A 818 24.63 81.28 -3.45
CA TYR A 818 25.35 80.77 -2.26
C TYR A 818 26.52 81.67 -1.82
N VAL A 819 27.12 82.43 -2.75
CA VAL A 819 28.23 83.35 -2.41
C VAL A 819 27.71 84.56 -1.62
N GLY A 820 26.53 85.09 -1.96
CA GLY A 820 25.86 86.13 -1.17
C GLY A 820 25.44 85.62 0.21
N ALA A 821 24.88 84.41 0.29
CA ALA A 821 24.54 83.76 1.56
C ALA A 821 25.77 83.57 2.46
N ALA A 822 26.87 83.04 1.90
CA ALA A 822 28.09 82.75 2.65
C ALA A 822 28.80 84.02 3.15
N LYS A 823 28.83 85.11 2.35
CA LYS A 823 29.40 86.39 2.81
C LYS A 823 28.71 86.90 4.07
N MET A 824 27.38 86.93 4.10
CA MET A 824 26.66 87.41 5.30
C MET A 824 26.85 86.52 6.54
N ALA A 825 27.09 85.21 6.37
CA ALA A 825 27.42 84.33 7.49
C ALA A 825 28.87 84.56 7.96
N PHE A 826 29.79 84.76 7.02
CA PHE A 826 31.19 85.12 7.28
C PHE A 826 31.30 86.46 8.03
N ASP A 827 30.59 87.50 7.57
CA ASP A 827 30.55 88.85 8.15
C ASP A 827 29.97 88.89 9.58
N ARG A 828 29.41 87.76 10.07
CA ARG A 828 28.87 87.58 11.43
C ARG A 828 29.58 86.52 12.27
N HIS A 829 30.64 85.89 11.74
CA HIS A 829 31.33 84.77 12.36
C HIS A 829 30.43 83.55 12.70
N ASP A 830 29.34 83.37 11.97
CA ASP A 830 28.41 82.24 12.13
C ASP A 830 28.92 81.02 11.33
N ARG A 831 29.73 80.22 12.00
CA ARG A 831 30.42 79.07 11.39
C ARG A 831 29.46 77.97 10.96
N ASP A 832 28.35 77.79 11.67
CA ASP A 832 27.38 76.71 11.42
C ASP A 832 26.51 77.02 10.19
N MET A 833 26.02 78.26 10.05
CA MET A 833 25.36 78.68 8.80
C MET A 833 26.34 78.68 7.63
N LEU A 834 27.61 79.07 7.84
CA LEU A 834 28.61 79.05 6.78
C LEU A 834 28.88 77.61 6.27
N GLN A 835 28.95 76.63 7.17
CA GLN A 835 29.04 75.20 6.82
C GLN A 835 27.76 74.69 6.12
N HIS A 836 26.58 75.08 6.59
CA HIS A 836 25.30 74.68 5.97
C HIS A 836 25.16 75.22 4.54
N VAL A 837 25.55 76.48 4.31
CA VAL A 837 25.61 77.09 2.96
C VAL A 837 26.67 76.37 2.11
N PHE A 838 27.83 76.05 2.68
CA PHE A 838 28.89 75.31 1.99
C PHE A 838 28.39 73.94 1.48
N MET A 839 27.79 73.11 2.35
CA MET A 839 27.22 71.82 1.96
C MET A 839 26.18 71.96 0.84
N LYS A 840 25.31 72.97 0.92
CA LYS A 840 24.26 73.21 -0.10
C LYS A 840 24.78 73.85 -1.39
N SER A 841 25.99 74.42 -1.40
CA SER A 841 26.60 75.01 -2.59
C SER A 841 27.27 73.99 -3.53
N HIS A 842 27.38 72.72 -3.14
CA HIS A 842 28.10 71.67 -3.89
C HIS A 842 27.65 71.50 -5.36
N GLY A 843 26.37 71.76 -5.66
CA GLY A 843 25.84 71.70 -7.03
C GLY A 843 26.36 72.79 -7.99
N ASN A 844 27.02 73.84 -7.49
CA ASN A 844 27.59 74.92 -8.29
C ASN A 844 29.11 75.03 -8.00
N LYS A 845 29.94 74.48 -8.90
CA LYS A 845 31.41 74.39 -8.71
C LYS A 845 32.09 75.73 -8.42
N GLU A 846 31.67 76.80 -9.09
CA GLU A 846 32.23 78.14 -8.84
C GLU A 846 31.85 78.68 -7.47
N ALA A 847 30.56 78.55 -7.09
CA ALA A 847 30.09 78.99 -5.80
C ALA A 847 30.76 78.16 -4.68
N TYR A 848 30.81 76.84 -4.83
CA TYR A 848 31.45 75.93 -3.88
C TYR A 848 32.92 76.29 -3.62
N SER A 849 33.70 76.61 -4.65
CA SER A 849 35.10 77.06 -4.48
C SER A 849 35.20 78.38 -3.72
N LYS A 850 34.34 79.37 -4.04
CA LYS A 850 34.31 80.68 -3.39
C LYS A 850 33.81 80.61 -1.93
N VAL A 851 32.87 79.72 -1.64
CA VAL A 851 32.40 79.45 -0.26
C VAL A 851 33.43 78.63 0.53
N ALA A 852 34.12 77.66 -0.09
CA ALA A 852 35.21 76.92 0.55
C ALA A 852 36.37 77.83 0.99
N GLN A 853 36.65 78.89 0.25
CA GLN A 853 37.62 79.92 0.66
C GLN A 853 37.13 80.65 1.92
N LEU A 854 35.89 81.14 1.93
CA LEU A 854 35.29 81.80 3.11
C LEU A 854 35.31 80.91 4.37
N VAL A 855 34.96 79.63 4.23
CA VAL A 855 35.01 78.61 5.31
C VAL A 855 36.44 78.38 5.83
N LYS A 856 37.47 78.52 4.99
CA LYS A 856 38.88 78.35 5.41
C LYS A 856 39.48 79.59 6.07
N SER A 857 38.89 80.77 5.85
CA SER A 857 39.30 82.04 6.45
C SER A 857 38.59 82.37 7.78
N LEU A 858 37.85 81.41 8.38
CA LEU A 858 37.02 81.62 9.58
C LEU A 858 36.98 80.40 10.50
#